data_AF-A0A6G8AQW6-F1
#
_entry.id   AF-A0A6G8AQW6-F1
#
_cell.length_a   1.000
_cell.length_b   1.000
_cell.length_c   1.000
_cell.angle_alpha   90.00
_cell.angle_beta   90.00
_cell.angle_gamma   90.00
#
_symmetry.space_group_name_H-M   'P 1'
#
loop_
_entity.id
_entity.type
_entity.pdbx_description
1 polymer ?
#
loop_
_entity_poly.entity_id
_entity_poly.type
_entity_poly.pdbx_seq_one_letter_code
_entity_poly.pdbx_strand_id
1 'polypeptide(L)'
;MKKNIFTVLIGCFSLFMLSTGEVSAEKLNESTEVSTSSTSTTEKVESSTSSIELDTTETSTTKTSESKEEVNNVEKELIKLEKLQYVSFIKDEPIIFKDNDLKELVKLSEIENVLLKTDTKFIFNEKTYYVLTDLKGSMIGVVEESEIKLHDTLDSEKADFNKYVSLNQDKAKIYKNLELEFLENHSYVKGQTFLAKEQVKHVNGKNYYTLYSVKEEMIGYVLVEDVSIAESQGGIYQSFGKYVTVTNNQSSTLSNFDGKEKHQTNKLYKNTYLARGKYHHFDGSLYYSLYDSKGVWYGYLNEKDAKIVDGAQGAYHSLNQYVIMNSPNYPIWQNFDWKEKNKSKKFYQRTFLAKGEYHHYNGETYYSLFDLNDKWYGYINKNAMKQTQGSQGDYVSFNKYVTVKNENGSTWNSFDWNRRHKISSLANQTLKAKGVYYHANGNDYYSLYDNNNVWKGYINKDFVKVADGAQGSYQNFGKYVTITKNNYDMWRNFSWNSLGKTNNKYNKTYLAKGQYRHFNGATYYSLFDNKGTWLGYVNKNGVTVADGAQGIYQSYGKEVMIVKSNYPMWSDFSWNEKGNTSSYMKKKFNARGKYQHFNGSTYVSLYDNKGKWYGYLNESAVSSEAEKMEKVQVLLNSKYNSYNYGIYVTSLVDGSTASMNGSRIFTAASTGKLPAMYYTQKMINQGKIDPNRKYLYTDAINQMPIYSYMRGGAGILQGKPFGTYYSLDTMLNWTAKYSDNQGANFLGYYGANQYDYKMRSEISSIIGRQWQSPFQISAKENALLISAMYRQGGQVMSYMQNTVFDDQRIPKYLPVRVAHKIGDVGSFRHDVAVVYTDTPYVLSVMTQNNTSYETISILSKEIYDIMK
;
A
#
# COMPACT_ATOMS: atom_id res chain seq x y z
N MET A 1 41.11 -16.01 -16.27
CA MET A 1 41.63 -15.96 -14.88
C MET A 1 40.79 -16.89 -14.01
N LYS A 2 41.30 -17.32 -12.84
CA LYS A 2 40.78 -18.43 -12.00
C LYS A 2 39.30 -18.21 -11.61
N LYS A 3 38.39 -19.15 -11.90
CA LYS A 3 38.00 -20.33 -11.09
C LYS A 3 37.50 -19.98 -9.68
N ASN A 4 36.19 -20.17 -9.45
CA ASN A 4 35.71 -21.28 -8.61
C ASN A 4 34.24 -21.63 -8.91
N ILE A 5 33.96 -22.93 -8.93
CA ILE A 5 32.66 -23.60 -9.06
C ILE A 5 32.63 -24.61 -7.91
N PHE A 6 31.50 -24.79 -7.22
CA PHE A 6 31.20 -26.11 -6.63
C PHE A 6 29.70 -26.39 -6.47
N THR A 7 29.41 -27.69 -6.50
CA THR A 7 28.10 -28.35 -6.65
C THR A 7 28.22 -29.80 -6.15
N VAL A 8 27.18 -30.48 -5.63
CA VAL A 8 25.81 -30.08 -5.26
C VAL A 8 25.17 -31.19 -4.37
N LEU A 9 24.05 -30.87 -3.72
CA LEU A 9 22.98 -31.80 -3.26
C LEU A 9 23.04 -32.45 -1.86
N ILE A 10 21.85 -32.96 -1.50
CA ILE A 10 21.42 -33.75 -0.33
C ILE A 10 21.38 -32.95 0.99
N GLY A 11 20.25 -32.81 1.71
CA GLY A 11 18.88 -33.25 1.44
C GLY A 11 18.25 -33.88 2.69
N CYS A 12 17.20 -33.27 3.24
CA CYS A 12 16.31 -33.96 4.18
C CYS A 12 14.94 -33.27 4.24
N PHE A 13 13.89 -34.02 3.91
CA PHE A 13 12.51 -33.69 4.27
C PHE A 13 12.34 -33.93 5.79
N SER A 14 11.62 -33.06 6.47
CA SER A 14 10.96 -33.40 7.73
C SER A 14 9.57 -32.78 7.77
N LEU A 15 8.58 -33.66 7.63
CA LEU A 15 7.17 -33.39 7.94
C LEU A 15 7.04 -33.01 9.42
N PHE A 16 6.18 -32.05 9.74
CA PHE A 16 5.50 -32.03 11.03
C PHE A 16 3.99 -31.91 10.80
N MET A 17 3.34 -33.06 10.82
CA MET A 17 1.90 -33.21 11.08
C MET A 17 1.70 -33.20 12.60
N LEU A 18 0.82 -32.32 13.08
CA LEU A 18 0.13 -32.44 14.38
C LEU A 18 -1.30 -31.94 14.12
N SER A 19 -2.19 -32.82 13.65
CA SER A 19 -3.01 -33.73 14.45
C SER A 19 -4.02 -32.99 15.35
N THR A 20 -5.24 -32.83 14.83
CA THR A 20 -6.45 -32.58 15.62
C THR A 20 -6.73 -33.77 16.54
N GLY A 21 -7.07 -33.52 17.79
CA GLY A 21 -7.38 -34.55 18.77
C GLY A 21 -8.04 -33.98 20.02
N GLU A 22 -9.33 -33.70 19.95
CA GLU A 22 -10.18 -33.71 21.14
C GLU A 22 -10.34 -35.16 21.62
N VAL A 23 -10.42 -35.39 22.94
CA VAL A 23 -11.52 -36.15 23.56
C VAL A 23 -11.38 -36.16 25.09
N SER A 24 -12.55 -35.99 25.71
CA SER A 24 -12.91 -36.17 27.12
C SER A 24 -12.23 -37.31 27.89
N ALA A 25 -12.07 -37.09 29.20
CA ALA A 25 -12.28 -38.14 30.21
C ALA A 25 -13.16 -37.57 31.34
N GLU A 26 -14.32 -38.20 31.56
CA GLU A 26 -15.28 -37.87 32.63
C GLU A 26 -15.20 -38.87 33.80
N LYS A 27 -15.54 -38.38 35.00
CA LYS A 27 -16.20 -39.08 36.14
C LYS A 27 -15.58 -40.35 36.74
N LEU A 28 -15.48 -40.35 38.07
CA LEU A 28 -16.51 -40.84 39.01
C LEU A 28 -16.25 -40.14 40.38
N ASN A 29 -17.26 -39.51 41.00
CA ASN A 29 -18.09 -40.02 42.12
C ASN A 29 -17.26 -40.46 43.36
N GLU A 30 -17.63 -40.12 44.60
CA GLU A 30 -19.00 -40.12 45.16
C GLU A 30 -19.19 -39.16 46.37
N SER A 31 -20.47 -38.91 46.73
CA SER A 31 -21.11 -38.56 48.03
C SER A 31 -20.25 -38.39 49.32
N THR A 32 -20.60 -37.63 50.38
CA THR A 32 -21.85 -36.97 50.89
C THR A 32 -21.39 -36.04 52.04
N GLU A 33 -21.83 -34.79 52.15
CA GLU A 33 -22.98 -34.30 52.96
C GLU A 33 -22.76 -34.21 54.50
N VAL A 34 -23.37 -33.17 55.10
CA VAL A 34 -23.56 -32.87 56.54
C VAL A 34 -22.45 -32.08 57.28
N SER A 35 -22.93 -31.26 58.21
CA SER A 35 -22.34 -30.11 58.89
C SER A 35 -21.98 -30.41 60.37
N THR A 36 -21.68 -29.34 61.14
CA THR A 36 -21.31 -29.31 62.59
C THR A 36 -19.87 -29.78 62.86
N SER A 37 -18.90 -28.99 63.34
CA SER A 37 -18.77 -28.04 64.48
C SER A 37 -18.21 -28.67 65.76
N SER A 38 -17.50 -27.85 66.55
CA SER A 38 -17.09 -28.06 67.96
C SER A 38 -15.75 -28.77 68.28
N THR A 39 -14.81 -27.96 68.82
CA THR A 39 -13.98 -28.15 70.03
C THR A 39 -13.41 -29.51 70.48
N SER A 40 -12.11 -29.49 70.84
CA SER A 40 -11.54 -29.87 72.16
C SER A 40 -10.09 -29.32 72.25
N THR A 41 -9.66 -28.54 73.25
CA THR A 41 -9.05 -28.95 74.55
C THR A 41 -7.91 -29.98 74.41
N THR A 42 -6.74 -29.86 75.07
CA THR A 42 -6.55 -29.80 76.54
C THR A 42 -5.18 -29.25 77.03
N GLU A 43 -5.19 -28.69 78.24
CA GLU A 43 -4.24 -28.83 79.38
C GLU A 43 -2.69 -28.91 79.19
N LYS A 44 -1.97 -27.96 79.83
CA LYS A 44 -1.22 -28.09 81.12
C LYS A 44 -0.53 -26.75 81.43
N VAL A 45 -0.55 -26.12 82.61
CA VAL A 45 -0.33 -26.54 84.02
C VAL A 45 1.16 -26.64 84.39
N GLU A 46 1.56 -25.79 85.35
CA GLU A 46 2.75 -25.85 86.23
C GLU A 46 4.15 -25.73 85.57
N SER A 47 5.21 -25.27 86.25
CA SER A 47 5.34 -24.78 87.64
C SER A 47 6.42 -23.70 87.80
N SER A 48 6.33 -23.05 88.95
CA SER A 48 7.33 -22.26 89.67
C SER A 48 8.71 -22.92 89.89
N THR A 49 9.60 -22.12 90.50
CA THR A 49 10.81 -22.42 91.34
C THR A 49 12.17 -22.17 90.67
N SER A 50 13.23 -21.78 91.39
CA SER A 50 13.38 -21.10 92.71
C SER A 50 14.85 -20.72 92.95
N SER A 51 15.10 -19.63 93.68
CA SER A 51 16.28 -19.41 94.55
C SER A 51 15.88 -18.35 95.60
N ILE A 52 15.96 -18.47 96.93
CA ILE A 52 16.85 -19.25 97.84
C ILE A 52 18.31 -18.78 97.66
N GLU A 53 19.11 -18.37 98.66
CA GLU A 53 19.11 -18.48 100.14
C GLU A 53 19.13 -17.06 100.81
N LEU A 54 18.71 -16.83 102.07
CA LEU A 54 19.44 -16.99 103.37
C LEU A 54 20.84 -16.32 103.38
N ASP A 55 21.35 -15.68 104.45
CA ASP A 55 21.08 -15.87 105.89
C ASP A 55 21.59 -14.67 106.76
N THR A 56 21.16 -14.56 108.04
CA THR A 56 21.86 -13.92 109.23
C THR A 56 22.39 -12.45 109.11
N THR A 57 22.77 -11.64 110.12
CA THR A 57 22.82 -11.55 111.62
C THR A 57 23.17 -10.08 111.97
N GLU A 58 22.92 -9.45 113.13
CA GLU A 58 22.11 -9.72 114.35
C GLU A 58 21.91 -8.37 115.09
N THR A 59 21.16 -8.33 116.22
CA THR A 59 21.29 -7.35 117.34
C THR A 59 20.95 -5.84 117.11
N SER A 60 20.49 -5.04 118.09
CA SER A 60 20.31 -5.24 119.54
C SER A 60 19.38 -4.17 120.19
N THR A 61 18.49 -4.61 121.11
CA THR A 61 18.02 -3.90 122.35
C THR A 61 17.18 -2.59 122.23
N THR A 62 16.21 -2.26 123.12
CA THR A 62 15.77 -2.89 124.38
C THR A 62 14.33 -2.50 124.80
N LYS A 63 13.59 -3.48 125.38
CA LYS A 63 12.79 -3.44 126.63
C LYS A 63 11.61 -2.43 126.85
N THR A 64 10.44 -3.03 127.11
CA THR A 64 9.42 -2.76 128.19
C THR A 64 8.83 -1.35 128.37
N SER A 65 7.60 -1.15 128.86
CA SER A 65 6.61 -2.06 129.50
C SER A 65 5.17 -1.55 129.30
N GLU A 66 4.22 -2.44 129.57
CA GLU A 66 2.89 -2.18 130.17
C GLU A 66 2.47 -0.73 130.45
N SER A 67 1.33 -0.33 129.89
CA SER A 67 0.11 -0.15 130.70
C SER A 67 -1.15 -0.14 129.82
N LYS A 68 -2.23 -0.79 130.29
CA LYS A 68 -3.56 -0.60 129.72
C LYS A 68 -4.10 0.76 130.17
N GLU A 69 -4.65 1.53 129.25
CA GLU A 69 -5.74 2.46 129.56
C GLU A 69 -6.81 2.34 128.48
N GLU A 70 -8.01 1.96 128.90
CA GLU A 70 -9.21 2.08 128.08
C GLU A 70 -9.55 3.56 127.94
N VAL A 71 -9.42 4.12 126.73
CA VAL A 71 -9.95 5.45 126.43
C VAL A 71 -11.09 5.28 125.45
N ASN A 72 -12.28 5.59 125.97
CA ASN A 72 -13.59 5.55 125.33
C ASN A 72 -13.56 5.77 123.81
N ASN A 73 -14.20 4.84 123.11
CA ASN A 73 -14.62 5.04 121.73
C ASN A 73 -15.74 6.09 121.71
N VAL A 74 -15.36 7.36 121.58
CA VAL A 74 -16.32 8.45 121.39
C VAL A 74 -16.91 8.26 119.99
N GLU A 75 -18.19 7.88 119.91
CA GLU A 75 -18.94 7.94 118.66
C GLU A 75 -18.88 9.39 118.15
N LYS A 76 -18.18 9.59 117.03
CA LYS A 76 -17.99 10.91 116.44
C LYS A 76 -19.28 11.28 115.72
N GLU A 77 -20.07 12.16 116.35
CA GLU A 77 -21.37 12.57 115.83
C GLU A 77 -21.23 13.16 114.42
N LEU A 78 -21.93 12.54 113.46
CA LEU A 78 -21.89 12.91 112.06
C LEU A 78 -22.86 14.07 111.79
N ILE A 79 -22.29 15.26 111.61
CA ILE A 79 -22.98 16.50 111.29
C ILE A 79 -23.23 16.56 109.78
N LYS A 80 -24.49 16.49 109.37
CA LYS A 80 -24.86 16.66 107.96
C LYS A 80 -24.69 18.11 107.52
N LEU A 81 -24.06 18.32 106.36
CA LEU A 81 -23.91 19.62 105.72
C LEU A 81 -25.26 20.10 105.14
N GLU A 82 -25.48 21.42 105.13
CA GLU A 82 -26.71 22.03 104.57
C GLU A 82 -26.90 21.72 103.08
N LYS A 83 -25.80 21.46 102.38
CA LYS A 83 -25.73 21.05 100.98
C LYS A 83 -24.52 20.15 100.78
N LEU A 84 -24.62 19.27 99.79
CA LEU A 84 -23.49 18.46 99.32
C LEU A 84 -22.44 19.36 98.65
N GLN A 85 -21.16 19.10 98.91
CA GLN A 85 -20.03 19.83 98.33
C GLN A 85 -19.01 18.86 97.72
N TYR A 86 -18.33 19.32 96.68
CA TYR A 86 -17.26 18.59 95.98
C TYR A 86 -15.89 18.93 96.58
N VAL A 87 -14.94 18.01 96.43
CA VAL A 87 -13.66 18.08 97.12
C VAL A 87 -12.50 18.10 96.13
N SER A 88 -11.59 19.07 96.31
CA SER A 88 -10.24 19.04 95.72
C SER A 88 -9.21 19.11 96.82
N PHE A 89 -8.08 18.43 96.69
CA PHE A 89 -6.98 18.52 97.66
C PHE A 89 -6.17 19.81 97.51
N ILE A 90 -5.64 20.32 98.62
CA ILE A 90 -4.78 21.50 98.67
C ILE A 90 -3.30 21.13 98.43
N LYS A 91 -2.92 19.90 98.78
CA LYS A 91 -1.55 19.36 98.65
C LYS A 91 -1.55 18.17 97.69
N ASP A 92 -0.39 17.93 97.07
CA ASP A 92 -0.18 16.78 96.18
C ASP A 92 -0.28 15.43 96.92
N GLU A 93 0.04 15.40 98.23
CA GLU A 93 -0.10 14.24 99.12
C GLU A 93 -0.99 14.58 100.32
N PRO A 94 -2.34 14.52 100.17
CA PRO A 94 -3.29 14.78 101.25
C PRO A 94 -3.36 13.61 102.25
N ILE A 95 -3.51 13.91 103.54
CA ILE A 95 -3.67 12.90 104.58
C ILE A 95 -5.15 12.48 104.66
N ILE A 96 -5.48 11.31 104.09
CA ILE A 96 -6.83 10.76 104.04
C ILE A 96 -6.86 9.45 104.81
N PHE A 97 -7.75 9.35 105.80
CA PHE A 97 -8.01 8.16 106.57
C PHE A 97 -9.10 7.31 105.92
N LYS A 98 -9.07 5.99 106.13
CA LYS A 98 -10.01 5.04 105.51
C LYS A 98 -11.42 5.12 106.08
N ASP A 99 -11.54 5.50 107.34
CA ASP A 99 -12.78 5.56 108.10
C ASP A 99 -12.71 6.61 109.22
N ASN A 100 -13.79 6.70 110.01
CA ASN A 100 -13.92 7.67 111.09
C ASN A 100 -12.99 7.38 112.29
N ASP A 101 -12.33 6.22 112.38
CA ASP A 101 -11.41 5.89 113.47
C ASP A 101 -10.08 6.67 113.37
N LEU A 102 -9.73 7.15 112.17
CA LEU A 102 -8.50 7.90 111.86
C LEU A 102 -7.21 7.10 112.13
N LYS A 103 -7.23 5.77 111.90
CA LYS A 103 -6.10 4.85 112.16
C LYS A 103 -5.35 4.39 110.91
N GLU A 104 -6.06 4.08 109.84
CA GLU A 104 -5.50 3.57 108.57
C GLU A 104 -5.62 4.66 107.50
N LEU A 105 -4.58 4.85 106.68
CA LEU A 105 -4.58 5.83 105.59
C LEU A 105 -4.99 5.18 104.26
N VAL A 106 -5.76 5.91 103.45
CA VAL A 106 -6.07 5.56 102.05
C VAL A 106 -4.85 5.86 101.19
N LYS A 107 -4.47 4.95 100.30
CA LYS A 107 -3.41 5.25 99.32
C LYS A 107 -3.98 6.13 98.22
N LEU A 108 -3.32 7.26 97.96
CA LEU A 108 -3.79 8.23 96.96
C LEU A 108 -4.00 7.60 95.57
N SER A 109 -3.14 6.66 95.17
CA SER A 109 -3.26 5.91 93.91
C SER A 109 -4.55 5.09 93.75
N GLU A 110 -5.23 4.75 94.85
CA GLU A 110 -6.49 4.01 94.83
C GLU A 110 -7.69 4.92 94.53
N ILE A 111 -7.51 6.26 94.64
CA ILE A 111 -8.57 7.28 94.54
C ILE A 111 -8.26 8.43 93.57
N GLU A 112 -7.06 8.47 92.98
CA GLU A 112 -6.51 9.54 92.13
C GLU A 112 -7.43 9.95 90.95
N ASN A 113 -8.27 9.03 90.47
CA ASN A 113 -9.22 9.26 89.37
C ASN A 113 -10.69 9.21 89.81
N VAL A 114 -10.97 9.23 91.12
CA VAL A 114 -12.34 9.22 91.68
C VAL A 114 -12.78 10.66 91.94
N LEU A 115 -14.00 10.99 91.51
CA LEU A 115 -14.63 12.25 91.85
C LEU A 115 -15.22 12.19 93.26
N LEU A 116 -14.71 13.05 94.15
CA LEU A 116 -15.00 13.01 95.59
C LEU A 116 -15.96 14.13 96.01
N LYS A 117 -16.91 13.77 96.86
CA LYS A 117 -17.90 14.66 97.44
C LYS A 117 -18.10 14.37 98.93
N THR A 118 -18.57 15.38 99.66
CA THR A 118 -18.93 15.28 101.07
C THR A 118 -20.29 15.92 101.30
N ASP A 119 -21.17 15.25 102.02
CA ASP A 119 -22.40 15.81 102.59
C ASP A 119 -22.41 15.75 104.13
N THR A 120 -21.32 15.27 104.74
CA THR A 120 -21.26 14.95 106.17
C THR A 120 -19.86 15.22 106.73
N LYS A 121 -19.79 15.86 107.90
CA LYS A 121 -18.54 16.14 108.63
C LYS A 121 -18.66 15.76 110.10
N PHE A 122 -17.55 15.65 110.81
CA PHE A 122 -17.53 15.54 112.27
C PHE A 122 -16.40 16.39 112.85
N ILE A 123 -16.50 16.72 114.14
CA ILE A 123 -15.47 17.46 114.87
C ILE A 123 -14.79 16.50 115.83
N PHE A 124 -13.46 16.43 115.79
CA PHE A 124 -12.66 15.57 116.67
C PHE A 124 -11.34 16.27 116.99
N ASN A 125 -11.00 16.36 118.28
CA ASN A 125 -9.80 17.08 118.77
C ASN A 125 -9.65 18.48 118.17
N GLU A 126 -10.71 19.30 118.27
CA GLU A 126 -10.78 20.69 117.76
C GLU A 126 -10.61 20.86 116.25
N LYS A 127 -10.52 19.76 115.49
CA LYS A 127 -10.40 19.75 114.02
C LYS A 127 -11.68 19.25 113.35
N THR A 128 -11.99 19.86 112.21
CA THR A 128 -13.08 19.39 111.33
C THR A 128 -12.56 18.31 110.38
N TYR A 129 -13.27 17.19 110.33
CA TYR A 129 -13.03 16.11 109.38
C TYR A 129 -14.26 15.92 108.48
N TYR A 130 -14.04 15.74 107.18
CA TYR A 130 -15.07 15.56 106.17
C TYR A 130 -15.08 14.12 105.66
N VAL A 131 -16.27 13.51 105.58
CA VAL A 131 -16.45 12.17 105.03
C VAL A 131 -16.48 12.25 103.50
N LEU A 132 -15.48 11.66 102.87
CA LEU A 132 -15.35 11.59 101.42
C LEU A 132 -16.11 10.38 100.88
N THR A 133 -16.99 10.64 99.92
CA THR A 133 -17.70 9.63 99.13
C THR A 133 -17.43 9.81 97.64
N ASP A 134 -17.56 8.73 96.87
CA ASP A 134 -17.64 8.83 95.41
C ASP A 134 -18.98 9.43 94.97
N LEU A 135 -19.15 9.70 93.66
CA LEU A 135 -20.42 10.23 93.14
C LEU A 135 -21.63 9.31 93.40
N LYS A 136 -21.43 8.00 93.58
CA LYS A 136 -22.48 7.00 93.87
C LYS A 136 -22.82 6.91 95.36
N GLY A 137 -22.06 7.57 96.23
CA GLY A 137 -22.23 7.55 97.69
C GLY A 137 -21.43 6.46 98.41
N SER A 138 -20.52 5.75 97.73
CA SER A 138 -19.59 4.82 98.36
C SER A 138 -18.59 5.60 99.21
N MET A 139 -18.41 5.24 100.49
CA MET A 139 -17.39 5.87 101.33
C MET A 139 -15.98 5.56 100.80
N ILE A 140 -15.19 6.59 100.59
CA ILE A 140 -13.81 6.53 100.09
C ILE A 140 -12.82 6.77 101.24
N GLY A 141 -13.16 7.66 102.18
CA GLY A 141 -12.32 7.97 103.32
C GLY A 141 -12.79 9.18 104.11
N VAL A 142 -11.91 9.72 104.93
CA VAL A 142 -12.12 10.86 105.82
C VAL A 142 -10.89 11.76 105.78
N VAL A 143 -11.08 13.06 105.64
CA VAL A 143 -9.97 14.02 105.45
C VAL A 143 -10.14 15.23 106.35
N GLU A 144 -9.04 15.81 106.80
CA GLU A 144 -9.04 17.01 107.65
C GLU A 144 -9.18 18.29 106.80
N GLU A 145 -9.87 19.30 107.32
CA GLU A 145 -10.27 20.51 106.58
C GLU A 145 -9.11 21.29 105.94
N SER A 146 -7.90 21.26 106.50
CA SER A 146 -6.72 21.95 105.93
C SER A 146 -6.05 21.21 104.76
N GLU A 147 -6.43 19.96 104.50
CA GLU A 147 -5.96 19.19 103.35
C GLU A 147 -6.85 19.38 102.11
N ILE A 148 -8.03 19.99 102.25
CA ILE A 148 -9.04 20.09 101.19
C ILE A 148 -9.61 21.49 100.99
N LYS A 149 -10.06 21.73 99.76
CA LYS A 149 -10.95 22.83 99.40
C LYS A 149 -12.30 22.26 99.01
N LEU A 150 -13.35 22.80 99.63
CA LEU A 150 -14.74 22.50 99.33
C LEU A 150 -15.24 23.41 98.20
N HIS A 151 -16.00 22.84 97.28
CA HIS A 151 -16.62 23.55 96.16
C HIS A 151 -18.11 23.22 96.09
N ASP A 152 -18.93 24.23 95.85
CA ASP A 152 -20.39 24.04 95.73
C ASP A 152 -20.79 23.37 94.41
N THR A 153 -19.89 23.40 93.42
CA THR A 153 -20.06 22.81 92.09
C THR A 153 -18.74 22.17 91.63
N LEU A 154 -18.78 21.41 90.53
CA LEU A 154 -17.61 20.71 89.98
C LEU A 154 -16.69 21.62 89.14
N ASP A 155 -17.12 22.83 88.82
CA ASP A 155 -16.35 23.89 88.20
C ASP A 155 -15.77 24.85 89.24
N SER A 156 -14.44 24.88 89.36
CA SER A 156 -13.74 25.78 90.27
C SER A 156 -13.54 27.19 89.70
N GLU A 157 -13.32 27.30 88.39
CA GLU A 157 -13.21 28.55 87.62
C GLU A 157 -13.84 28.34 86.23
N LYS A 158 -14.52 29.37 85.71
CA LYS A 158 -15.03 29.45 84.33
C LYS A 158 -14.50 30.71 83.65
N ALA A 159 -14.14 30.59 82.37
CA ALA A 159 -13.69 31.70 81.54
C ALA A 159 -14.32 31.65 80.14
N ASP A 160 -14.73 32.81 79.62
CA ASP A 160 -15.14 32.95 78.22
C ASP A 160 -13.97 32.61 77.29
N PHE A 161 -14.23 31.72 76.33
CA PHE A 161 -13.22 31.23 75.39
C PHE A 161 -13.57 31.54 73.93
N ASN A 162 -14.82 31.24 73.53
CA ASN A 162 -15.44 31.57 72.24
C ASN A 162 -14.53 31.39 71.01
N LYS A 163 -13.96 30.18 70.84
CA LYS A 163 -13.09 29.82 69.70
C LYS A 163 -13.51 28.49 69.08
N TYR A 164 -13.12 28.27 67.83
CA TYR A 164 -13.25 26.96 67.20
C TYR A 164 -12.15 26.02 67.70
N VAL A 165 -12.51 24.77 67.95
CA VAL A 165 -11.58 23.70 68.35
C VAL A 165 -11.82 22.45 67.52
N SER A 166 -10.77 21.74 67.15
CA SER A 166 -10.83 20.51 66.36
C SER A 166 -10.22 19.34 67.15
N LEU A 167 -10.86 18.16 67.13
CA LEU A 167 -10.41 16.99 67.91
C LEU A 167 -9.01 16.49 67.49
N ASN A 168 -8.16 16.09 68.44
CA ASN A 168 -6.82 15.58 68.12
C ASN A 168 -6.82 14.09 67.71
N GLN A 169 -7.91 13.36 67.98
CA GLN A 169 -8.04 11.92 67.75
C GLN A 169 -9.47 11.51 67.34
N ASP A 170 -9.61 10.34 66.71
CA ASP A 170 -10.91 9.72 66.43
C ASP A 170 -11.53 9.23 67.74
N LYS A 171 -12.86 9.35 67.90
CA LYS A 171 -13.57 8.97 69.14
C LYS A 171 -12.94 9.59 70.41
N ALA A 172 -12.55 10.87 70.33
CA ALA A 172 -12.03 11.63 71.46
C ALA A 172 -12.96 11.58 72.68
N LYS A 173 -12.39 11.64 73.89
CA LYS A 173 -13.16 11.55 75.14
C LYS A 173 -13.98 12.82 75.37
N ILE A 174 -15.27 12.75 75.06
CA ILE A 174 -16.25 13.79 75.36
C ILE A 174 -17.14 13.31 76.51
N TYR A 175 -17.40 14.22 77.45
CA TYR A 175 -18.19 13.99 78.65
C TYR A 175 -19.52 14.74 78.58
N LYS A 176 -20.63 14.14 79.01
CA LYS A 176 -21.97 14.76 78.99
C LYS A 176 -22.07 15.92 79.99
N ASN A 177 -21.39 15.79 81.12
CA ASN A 177 -21.47 16.64 82.30
C ASN A 177 -20.08 16.74 82.98
N LEU A 178 -19.99 17.60 84.00
CA LEU A 178 -18.79 17.72 84.83
C LEU A 178 -18.57 16.52 85.77
N GLU A 179 -19.58 15.64 85.94
CA GLU A 179 -19.44 14.37 86.65
C GLU A 179 -18.59 13.34 85.87
N LEU A 180 -18.08 13.72 84.69
CA LEU A 180 -17.25 12.92 83.80
C LEU A 180 -17.92 11.64 83.29
N GLU A 181 -19.26 11.67 83.14
CA GLU A 181 -19.98 10.63 82.41
C GLU A 181 -19.68 10.73 80.91
N PHE A 182 -19.25 9.63 80.27
CA PHE A 182 -18.93 9.64 78.85
C PHE A 182 -20.16 9.88 77.96
N LEU A 183 -19.95 10.66 76.88
CA LEU A 183 -20.88 10.77 75.76
C LEU A 183 -20.79 9.50 74.89
N GLU A 184 -21.48 8.45 75.30
CA GLU A 184 -21.50 7.19 74.56
C GLU A 184 -22.03 7.35 73.12
N ASN A 185 -21.55 6.48 72.23
CA ASN A 185 -22.05 6.28 70.86
C ASN A 185 -21.95 7.48 69.89
N HIS A 186 -21.12 8.48 70.15
CA HIS A 186 -20.82 9.49 69.13
C HIS A 186 -19.92 8.96 68.01
N SER A 187 -20.10 9.50 66.81
CA SER A 187 -19.33 9.14 65.60
C SER A 187 -18.21 10.11 65.25
N TYR A 188 -17.92 11.09 66.12
CA TYR A 188 -16.96 12.16 65.83
C TYR A 188 -15.53 11.66 65.55
N VAL A 189 -14.92 12.29 64.54
CA VAL A 189 -13.63 11.90 63.96
C VAL A 189 -12.52 12.93 64.23
N LYS A 190 -11.27 12.51 64.02
CA LYS A 190 -10.09 13.36 64.16
C LYS A 190 -10.25 14.64 63.35
N GLY A 191 -10.02 15.75 64.04
CA GLY A 191 -10.08 17.12 63.59
C GLY A 191 -11.44 17.55 63.06
N GLN A 192 -12.52 16.90 63.49
CA GLN A 192 -13.88 17.47 63.43
C GLN A 192 -13.94 18.70 64.34
N THR A 193 -14.61 19.76 63.88
CA THR A 193 -14.55 21.09 64.47
C THR A 193 -15.84 21.47 65.17
N PHE A 194 -15.70 22.08 66.35
CA PHE A 194 -16.77 22.51 67.23
C PHE A 194 -16.53 23.95 67.69
N LEU A 195 -17.58 24.64 68.11
CA LEU A 195 -17.45 25.91 68.82
C LEU A 195 -17.24 25.60 70.32
N ALA A 196 -16.13 26.06 70.87
CA ALA A 196 -15.86 26.05 72.30
C ALA A 196 -16.22 27.42 72.90
N LYS A 197 -17.29 27.50 73.70
CA LYS A 197 -17.74 28.77 74.29
C LYS A 197 -17.01 29.10 75.59
N GLU A 198 -16.87 28.13 76.48
CA GLU A 198 -16.26 28.30 77.81
C GLU A 198 -15.05 27.37 78.00
N GLN A 199 -14.08 27.83 78.78
CA GLN A 199 -13.09 26.97 79.44
C GLN A 199 -13.49 26.80 80.91
N VAL A 200 -13.54 25.54 81.36
CA VAL A 200 -13.92 25.16 82.72
C VAL A 200 -12.74 24.47 83.39
N LYS A 201 -12.29 25.01 84.52
CA LYS A 201 -11.28 24.38 85.39
C LYS A 201 -12.01 23.52 86.40
N HIS A 202 -11.95 22.22 86.21
CA HIS A 202 -12.68 21.25 87.00
C HIS A 202 -11.94 20.92 88.32
N VAL A 203 -12.67 20.46 89.34
CA VAL A 203 -12.10 20.18 90.69
C VAL A 203 -10.99 19.12 90.71
N ASN A 204 -10.87 18.28 89.66
CA ASN A 204 -9.73 17.37 89.47
C ASN A 204 -8.45 18.03 88.93
N GLY A 205 -8.39 19.37 88.87
CA GLY A 205 -7.25 20.14 88.38
C GLY A 205 -7.12 20.24 86.86
N LYS A 206 -7.93 19.50 86.08
CA LYS A 206 -7.88 19.54 84.61
C LYS A 206 -8.77 20.64 84.03
N ASN A 207 -8.37 21.14 82.87
CA ASN A 207 -9.16 22.09 82.09
C ASN A 207 -9.95 21.36 81.00
N TYR A 208 -11.21 21.78 80.82
CA TYR A 208 -12.12 21.27 79.81
C TYR A 208 -12.71 22.43 79.00
N TYR A 209 -13.00 22.21 77.72
CA TYR A 209 -13.80 23.12 76.89
C TYR A 209 -15.23 22.61 76.73
N THR A 210 -16.21 23.51 76.77
CA THR A 210 -17.61 23.20 76.45
C THR A 210 -17.83 23.18 74.94
N LEU A 211 -18.16 22.03 74.37
CA LEU A 211 -18.41 21.87 72.93
C LEU A 211 -19.86 22.16 72.57
N TYR A 212 -20.07 22.94 71.51
CA TYR A 212 -21.39 23.28 70.97
C TYR A 212 -21.56 22.83 69.52
N SER A 213 -22.81 22.53 69.16
CA SER A 213 -23.24 22.25 67.79
C SER A 213 -23.49 23.53 66.99
N VAL A 214 -23.68 23.38 65.68
CA VAL A 214 -24.05 24.46 64.74
C VAL A 214 -25.35 25.17 65.13
N LYS A 215 -26.23 24.48 65.86
CA LYS A 215 -27.50 25.03 66.38
C LYS A 215 -27.36 25.69 67.75
N GLU A 216 -26.13 25.87 68.22
CA GLU A 216 -25.79 26.32 69.58
C GLU A 216 -26.30 25.41 70.71
N GLU A 217 -26.56 24.14 70.40
CA GLU A 217 -26.87 23.11 71.40
C GLU A 217 -25.57 22.62 72.05
N MET A 218 -25.54 22.49 73.37
CA MET A 218 -24.38 21.95 74.09
C MET A 218 -24.24 20.45 73.84
N ILE A 219 -23.04 20.00 73.46
CA ILE A 219 -22.71 18.60 73.18
C ILE A 219 -22.09 17.93 74.41
N GLY A 220 -21.21 18.65 75.12
CA GLY A 220 -20.49 18.11 76.27
C GLY A 220 -19.19 18.85 76.55
N TYR A 221 -18.31 18.22 77.32
CA TYR A 221 -17.01 18.73 77.78
C TYR A 221 -15.88 17.88 77.18
N VAL A 222 -14.81 18.50 76.70
CA VAL A 222 -13.61 17.81 76.19
C VAL A 222 -12.37 18.34 76.89
N LEU A 223 -11.37 17.49 77.14
CA LEU A 223 -10.09 17.93 77.70
C LEU A 223 -9.38 18.91 76.75
N VAL A 224 -8.76 19.96 77.30
CA VAL A 224 -8.02 20.97 76.49
C VAL A 224 -6.90 20.34 75.65
N GLU A 225 -6.23 19.31 76.18
CA GLU A 225 -5.16 18.55 75.49
C GLU A 225 -5.68 17.63 74.36
N ASP A 226 -6.96 17.25 74.39
CA ASP A 226 -7.61 16.40 73.38
C ASP A 226 -8.06 17.18 72.13
N VAL A 227 -7.88 18.50 72.10
CA VAL A 227 -8.23 19.36 70.95
C VAL A 227 -7.09 20.30 70.54
N SER A 228 -7.18 20.82 69.33
CA SER A 228 -6.36 21.91 68.82
C SER A 228 -7.24 23.12 68.53
N ILE A 229 -6.79 24.32 68.88
CA ILE A 229 -7.50 25.56 68.55
C ILE A 229 -7.40 25.80 67.04
N ALA A 230 -8.54 26.08 66.40
CA ALA A 230 -8.62 26.43 64.99
C ALA A 230 -8.79 27.95 64.81
N GLU A 231 -8.09 28.52 63.83
CA GLU A 231 -8.15 29.96 63.52
C GLU A 231 -9.50 30.40 62.91
N SER A 232 -10.31 29.46 62.44
CA SER A 232 -11.62 29.72 61.83
C SER A 232 -12.55 28.51 61.93
N GLN A 233 -13.82 28.73 61.55
CA GLN A 233 -14.86 27.69 61.43
C GLN A 233 -14.49 26.51 60.51
N GLY A 234 -13.47 26.62 59.64
CA GLY A 234 -12.97 25.50 58.84
C GLY A 234 -12.18 24.44 59.57
N GLY A 235 -11.81 24.68 60.83
CA GLY A 235 -10.99 23.74 61.60
C GLY A 235 -9.51 23.75 61.21
N ILE A 236 -8.79 22.76 61.73
CA ILE A 236 -7.35 22.57 61.49
C ILE A 236 -7.05 21.87 60.15
N TYR A 237 -5.89 22.17 59.57
CA TYR A 237 -5.36 21.46 58.41
C TYR A 237 -5.04 19.99 58.75
N GLN A 238 -5.60 19.06 57.99
CA GLN A 238 -5.19 17.65 58.00
C GLN A 238 -4.49 17.31 56.69
N SER A 239 -3.28 16.78 56.75
CA SER A 239 -2.57 16.31 55.56
C SER A 239 -3.35 15.18 54.88
N PHE A 240 -3.63 15.32 53.59
CA PHE A 240 -4.48 14.39 52.83
C PHE A 240 -3.76 13.79 51.61
N GLY A 241 -3.14 14.64 50.78
CA GLY A 241 -2.24 14.21 49.70
C GLY A 241 -2.86 13.29 48.64
N LYS A 242 -4.16 13.46 48.32
CA LYS A 242 -4.86 12.66 47.30
C LYS A 242 -5.18 13.46 46.05
N TYR A 243 -5.30 12.78 44.91
CA TYR A 243 -5.86 13.39 43.72
C TYR A 243 -7.39 13.40 43.79
N VAL A 244 -7.99 14.51 43.35
CA VAL A 244 -9.44 14.69 43.28
C VAL A 244 -9.84 15.29 41.94
N THR A 245 -10.87 14.73 41.31
CA THR A 245 -11.50 15.27 40.10
C THR A 245 -12.76 16.04 40.48
N VAL A 246 -12.95 17.25 39.95
CA VAL A 246 -14.15 18.07 40.24
C VAL A 246 -15.36 17.53 39.48
N THR A 247 -16.43 17.15 40.21
CA THR A 247 -17.62 16.45 39.68
C THR A 247 -18.87 17.32 39.58
N ASN A 248 -18.90 18.49 40.20
CA ASN A 248 -20.00 19.46 40.07
C ASN A 248 -19.54 20.72 39.33
N ASN A 249 -20.33 21.20 38.36
CA ASN A 249 -20.05 22.42 37.59
C ASN A 249 -20.91 23.64 37.98
N GLN A 250 -21.82 23.50 38.95
CA GLN A 250 -22.70 24.56 39.49
C GLN A 250 -22.38 24.89 40.97
N SER A 251 -21.11 24.78 41.37
CA SER A 251 -20.64 25.06 42.73
C SER A 251 -19.47 26.05 42.70
N SER A 252 -18.92 26.36 43.86
CA SER A 252 -17.79 27.26 44.03
C SER A 252 -16.76 26.70 44.99
N THR A 253 -15.50 26.98 44.68
CA THR A 253 -14.40 26.89 45.65
C THR A 253 -14.40 28.13 46.53
N LEU A 254 -14.04 27.98 47.80
CA LEU A 254 -13.97 29.09 48.76
C LEU A 254 -12.55 29.62 48.92
N SER A 255 -12.43 30.91 49.22
CA SER A 255 -11.16 31.63 49.49
C SER A 255 -10.81 31.70 50.97
N ASN A 256 -11.79 31.50 51.83
CA ASN A 256 -11.72 31.30 53.28
C ASN A 256 -12.93 30.44 53.68
N PHE A 257 -13.15 30.20 54.97
CA PHE A 257 -14.30 29.44 55.43
C PHE A 257 -15.56 30.29 55.69
N ASP A 258 -15.47 31.61 55.49
CA ASP A 258 -16.58 32.56 55.68
C ASP A 258 -17.50 32.66 54.45
N GLY A 259 -17.58 31.57 53.67
CA GLY A 259 -18.41 31.49 52.46
C GLY A 259 -17.94 32.32 51.26
N LYS A 260 -16.81 33.04 51.34
CA LYS A 260 -16.35 33.90 50.24
C LYS A 260 -15.81 33.08 49.07
N GLU A 261 -16.54 33.06 47.96
CA GLU A 261 -16.11 32.38 46.73
C GLU A 261 -14.73 32.84 46.22
N LYS A 262 -13.99 31.89 45.62
CA LYS A 262 -12.72 32.10 44.93
C LYS A 262 -12.86 31.84 43.42
N HIS A 263 -13.33 30.65 43.06
CA HIS A 263 -13.55 30.24 41.68
C HIS A 263 -14.80 29.37 41.53
N GLN A 264 -15.65 29.74 40.58
CA GLN A 264 -16.77 28.94 40.09
C GLN A 264 -16.26 27.62 39.48
N THR A 265 -16.88 26.50 39.84
CA THR A 265 -16.38 25.16 39.47
C THR A 265 -16.59 24.82 38.00
N ASN A 266 -17.40 25.57 37.24
CA ASN A 266 -17.53 25.39 35.80
C ASN A 266 -16.19 25.46 35.02
N LYS A 267 -15.20 26.20 35.52
CA LYS A 267 -13.83 26.28 34.98
C LYS A 267 -12.90 25.16 35.48
N LEU A 268 -13.28 24.48 36.55
CA LEU A 268 -12.52 23.42 37.21
C LEU A 268 -13.09 22.02 36.92
N TYR A 269 -14.32 21.95 36.42
CA TYR A 269 -15.09 20.73 36.19
C TYR A 269 -14.34 19.73 35.32
N LYS A 270 -14.39 18.44 35.71
CA LYS A 270 -13.59 17.32 35.21
C LYS A 270 -12.08 17.41 35.43
N ASN A 271 -11.49 18.57 35.71
CA ASN A 271 -10.05 18.67 35.94
C ASN A 271 -9.66 18.00 37.26
N THR A 272 -8.42 17.52 37.31
CA THR A 272 -7.87 16.80 38.46
C THR A 272 -6.84 17.66 39.18
N TYR A 273 -6.99 17.75 40.50
CA TYR A 273 -6.17 18.57 41.40
C TYR A 273 -5.57 17.69 42.50
N LEU A 274 -4.48 18.16 43.10
CA LEU A 274 -3.95 17.59 44.32
C LEU A 274 -4.64 18.25 45.52
N ALA A 275 -5.47 17.48 46.23
CA ALA A 275 -6.04 17.87 47.51
C ALA A 275 -4.96 17.70 48.59
N ARG A 276 -4.26 18.78 48.92
CA ARG A 276 -3.16 18.74 49.92
C ARG A 276 -3.70 18.57 51.33
N GLY A 277 -4.75 19.32 51.67
CA GLY A 277 -5.38 19.31 52.98
C GLY A 277 -6.86 18.92 52.94
N LYS A 278 -7.30 18.27 54.01
CA LYS A 278 -8.69 17.98 54.37
C LYS A 278 -9.06 18.80 55.61
N TYR A 279 -10.26 19.37 55.62
CA TYR A 279 -10.77 20.29 56.65
C TYR A 279 -12.21 19.92 57.00
N HIS A 280 -12.51 19.66 58.27
CA HIS A 280 -13.88 19.48 58.74
C HIS A 280 -14.39 20.83 59.25
N HIS A 281 -15.30 21.43 58.50
CA HIS A 281 -15.91 22.70 58.85
C HIS A 281 -16.94 22.51 59.97
N PHE A 282 -17.16 23.56 60.76
CA PHE A 282 -18.06 23.57 61.91
C PHE A 282 -19.49 23.19 61.52
N ASP A 283 -19.97 23.62 60.34
CA ASP A 283 -21.29 23.26 59.77
C ASP A 283 -21.49 21.74 59.51
N GLY A 284 -20.43 20.93 59.65
CA GLY A 284 -20.41 19.50 59.35
C GLY A 284 -19.96 19.16 57.92
N SER A 285 -19.75 20.15 57.05
CA SER A 285 -19.23 19.96 55.70
C SER A 285 -17.73 19.63 55.72
N LEU A 286 -17.29 18.79 54.77
CA LEU A 286 -15.88 18.56 54.51
C LEU A 286 -15.38 19.37 53.32
N TYR A 287 -14.17 19.91 53.43
CA TYR A 287 -13.50 20.64 52.35
C TYR A 287 -12.09 20.12 52.05
N TYR A 288 -11.73 20.15 50.77
CA TYR A 288 -10.40 19.84 50.24
C TYR A 288 -9.71 21.09 49.69
N SER A 289 -8.45 21.35 50.08
CA SER A 289 -7.65 22.44 49.51
C SER A 289 -7.02 22.02 48.19
N LEU A 290 -7.49 22.60 47.07
CA LEU A 290 -7.12 22.18 45.72
C LEU A 290 -5.88 22.90 45.19
N TYR A 291 -4.96 22.15 44.60
CA TYR A 291 -3.75 22.66 43.94
C TYR A 291 -3.57 22.03 42.55
N ASP A 292 -3.03 22.79 41.60
CA ASP A 292 -2.59 22.26 40.29
C ASP A 292 -1.15 21.72 40.34
N SER A 293 -0.65 21.19 39.21
CA SER A 293 0.74 20.70 39.08
C SER A 293 1.82 21.76 39.19
N LYS A 294 1.46 23.06 39.17
CA LYS A 294 2.38 24.19 39.38
C LYS A 294 2.36 24.65 40.84
N GLY A 295 1.51 24.06 41.68
CA GLY A 295 1.31 24.47 43.06
C GLY A 295 0.42 25.71 43.24
N VAL A 296 -0.29 26.14 42.19
CA VAL A 296 -1.28 27.22 42.28
C VAL A 296 -2.48 26.72 43.08
N TRP A 297 -2.89 27.48 44.09
CA TRP A 297 -4.01 27.15 44.95
C TRP A 297 -5.34 27.63 44.36
N TYR A 298 -6.29 26.71 44.21
CA TYR A 298 -7.60 26.92 43.60
C TYR A 298 -8.76 27.04 44.60
N GLY A 299 -8.48 27.10 45.90
CA GLY A 299 -9.52 27.27 46.93
C GLY A 299 -9.85 25.99 47.69
N TYR A 300 -10.84 26.08 48.57
CA TYR A 300 -11.43 24.97 49.30
C TYR A 300 -12.68 24.47 48.55
N LEU A 301 -12.69 23.21 48.11
CA LEU A 301 -13.85 22.58 47.45
C LEU A 301 -14.57 21.64 48.44
N ASN A 302 -15.90 21.70 48.52
CA ASN A 302 -16.68 20.78 49.33
C ASN A 302 -16.56 19.35 48.80
N GLU A 303 -16.47 18.33 49.67
CA GLU A 303 -16.20 16.95 49.25
C GLU A 303 -17.24 16.39 48.29
N LYS A 304 -18.51 16.80 48.41
CA LYS A 304 -19.62 16.35 47.55
C LYS A 304 -19.45 16.75 46.08
N ASP A 305 -18.67 17.80 45.83
CA ASP A 305 -18.36 18.36 44.51
C ASP A 305 -17.06 17.78 43.92
N ALA A 306 -16.45 16.83 44.61
CA ALA A 306 -15.20 16.16 44.25
C ALA A 306 -15.36 14.63 44.21
N LYS A 307 -14.51 13.97 43.42
CA LYS A 307 -14.29 12.53 43.47
C LYS A 307 -12.81 12.25 43.71
N ILE A 308 -12.50 11.56 44.81
CA ILE A 308 -11.15 11.04 45.06
C ILE A 308 -10.81 9.99 44.00
N VAL A 309 -9.58 10.04 43.48
CA VAL A 309 -9.07 9.15 42.44
C VAL A 309 -7.64 8.69 42.79
N ASP A 310 -7.31 7.46 42.38
CA ASP A 310 -6.09 6.79 42.83
C ASP A 310 -4.80 7.38 42.26
N GLY A 311 -4.88 8.16 41.16
CA GLY A 311 -3.71 8.67 40.47
C GLY A 311 -3.95 9.97 39.70
N ALA A 312 -2.83 10.55 39.25
CA ALA A 312 -2.77 11.85 38.60
C ALA A 312 -3.61 11.96 37.30
N GLN A 313 -4.00 10.84 36.70
CA GLN A 313 -4.82 10.79 35.48
C GLN A 313 -6.25 11.30 35.62
N GLY A 314 -6.78 11.38 36.85
CA GLY A 314 -8.16 11.77 37.05
C GLY A 314 -9.19 10.66 36.85
N ALA A 315 -10.46 11.03 36.98
CA ALA A 315 -11.57 10.15 36.71
C ALA A 315 -11.73 9.87 35.20
N TYR A 316 -12.25 8.69 34.87
CA TYR A 316 -12.72 8.39 33.52
C TYR A 316 -13.99 9.20 33.21
N HIS A 317 -13.97 9.92 32.09
CA HIS A 317 -15.18 10.54 31.52
C HIS A 317 -15.50 9.90 30.17
N SER A 318 -16.75 9.47 29.99
CA SER A 318 -17.24 8.95 28.71
C SER A 318 -17.21 10.06 27.64
N LEU A 319 -16.77 9.72 26.43
CA LEU A 319 -16.65 10.64 25.30
C LEU A 319 -17.37 10.10 24.05
N ASN A 320 -17.08 8.85 23.66
CA ASN A 320 -17.67 8.17 22.50
C ASN A 320 -17.67 8.99 21.19
N GLN A 321 -16.52 9.55 20.80
CA GLN A 321 -16.38 10.36 19.59
C GLN A 321 -15.39 9.76 18.59
N TYR A 322 -15.64 9.94 17.29
CA TYR A 322 -14.67 9.62 16.25
C TYR A 322 -13.61 10.71 16.14
N VAL A 323 -12.35 10.29 16.14
CA VAL A 323 -11.19 11.18 16.12
C VAL A 323 -10.12 10.68 15.14
N ILE A 324 -9.51 11.61 14.41
CA ILE A 324 -8.46 11.39 13.43
C ILE A 324 -7.12 11.77 14.04
N MET A 325 -6.11 10.92 13.85
CA MET A 325 -4.73 11.17 14.23
C MET A 325 -4.12 12.30 13.39
N ASN A 326 -4.13 13.53 13.91
CA ASN A 326 -3.80 14.74 13.16
C ASN A 326 -2.35 15.23 13.37
N SER A 327 -1.62 14.69 14.35
CA SER A 327 -0.20 15.01 14.55
C SER A 327 0.67 13.76 14.73
N PRO A 328 1.79 13.60 13.99
CA PRO A 328 2.66 12.42 14.03
C PRO A 328 3.68 12.43 15.18
N ASN A 329 3.74 13.49 15.99
CA ASN A 329 4.82 13.73 16.96
C ASN A 329 4.44 13.42 18.42
N TYR A 330 3.40 12.60 18.65
CA TYR A 330 2.93 12.28 20.00
C TYR A 330 3.14 10.80 20.34
N PRO A 331 3.60 10.49 21.57
CA PRO A 331 3.58 9.13 22.09
C PRO A 331 2.14 8.67 22.36
N ILE A 332 1.89 7.37 22.17
CA ILE A 332 0.67 6.67 22.57
C ILE A 332 1.04 5.78 23.75
N TRP A 333 0.51 6.08 24.92
CA TRP A 333 0.90 5.48 26.21
C TRP A 333 0.12 4.20 26.53
N GLN A 334 0.77 3.26 27.22
CA GLN A 334 0.15 2.06 27.81
C GLN A 334 -0.51 2.36 29.17
N ASN A 335 0.00 3.33 29.91
CA ASN A 335 -0.45 3.71 31.24
C ASN A 335 -0.05 5.18 31.51
N PHE A 336 -0.45 5.70 32.66
CA PHE A 336 -0.09 7.06 33.09
C PHE A 336 1.26 7.13 33.82
N ASP A 337 1.96 5.99 33.95
CA ASP A 337 3.39 5.91 34.30
C ASP A 337 4.31 6.20 33.09
N TRP A 338 3.75 6.74 32.00
CA TRP A 338 4.46 7.12 30.77
C TRP A 338 5.22 5.99 30.07
N LYS A 339 4.71 4.75 30.12
CA LYS A 339 5.24 3.64 29.30
C LYS A 339 4.73 3.76 27.87
N GLU A 340 5.62 4.03 26.91
CA GLU A 340 5.22 4.14 25.48
C GLU A 340 4.75 2.79 24.93
N LYS A 341 3.59 2.77 24.27
CA LYS A 341 3.02 1.60 23.57
C LYS A 341 3.22 1.67 22.06
N ASN A 342 3.07 2.85 21.46
CA ASN A 342 3.31 3.14 20.04
C ASN A 342 3.59 4.65 19.86
N LYS A 343 3.94 5.08 18.64
CA LYS A 343 4.04 6.51 18.24
C LYS A 343 2.92 6.88 17.27
N SER A 344 2.37 8.09 17.39
CA SER A 344 1.25 8.56 16.55
C SER A 344 1.57 8.56 15.05
N LYS A 345 2.83 8.80 14.66
CA LYS A 345 3.32 8.69 13.26
C LYS A 345 2.89 7.41 12.55
N LYS A 346 2.84 6.27 13.25
CA LYS A 346 2.43 4.95 12.71
C LYS A 346 0.96 4.93 12.26
N PHE A 347 0.14 5.80 12.86
CA PHE A 347 -1.30 5.87 12.66
C PHE A 347 -1.73 7.24 12.11
N TYR A 348 -0.83 8.03 11.54
CA TYR A 348 -1.16 9.36 11.02
C TYR A 348 -2.32 9.30 10.01
N GLN A 349 -3.29 10.20 10.17
CA GLN A 349 -4.61 10.25 9.50
C GLN A 349 -5.57 9.07 9.78
N ARG A 350 -5.22 8.06 10.60
CA ARG A 350 -6.15 7.00 11.02
C ARG A 350 -7.27 7.57 11.89
N THR A 351 -8.49 7.15 11.62
CA THR A 351 -9.65 7.38 12.49
C THR A 351 -9.71 6.31 13.59
N PHE A 352 -10.09 6.73 14.80
CA PHE A 352 -10.32 5.89 15.97
C PHE A 352 -11.62 6.30 16.66
N LEU A 353 -12.18 5.42 17.48
CA LEU A 353 -13.20 5.76 18.47
C LEU A 353 -12.50 6.11 19.79
N ALA A 354 -12.59 7.36 20.23
CA ALA A 354 -12.20 7.76 21.57
C ALA A 354 -13.36 7.49 22.53
N LYS A 355 -13.30 6.38 23.27
CA LYS A 355 -14.39 5.98 24.18
C LYS A 355 -14.48 6.88 25.42
N GLY A 356 -13.35 7.36 25.93
CA GLY A 356 -13.31 8.29 27.04
C GLY A 356 -12.07 9.17 27.10
N GLU A 357 -12.18 10.20 27.94
CA GLU A 357 -11.17 11.22 28.21
C GLU A 357 -10.78 11.24 29.69
N TYR A 358 -9.56 11.68 29.96
CA TYR A 358 -8.92 11.79 31.27
C TYR A 358 -8.27 13.17 31.36
N HIS A 359 -8.65 13.99 32.33
CA HIS A 359 -8.08 15.31 32.55
C HIS A 359 -7.00 15.21 33.63
N HIS A 360 -5.77 15.03 33.17
CA HIS A 360 -4.64 14.69 34.03
C HIS A 360 -4.14 15.93 34.80
N TYR A 361 -3.65 15.72 36.01
CA TYR A 361 -3.12 16.73 36.93
C TYR A 361 -2.04 17.65 36.33
N ASN A 362 -1.38 17.23 35.25
CA ASN A 362 -0.38 18.01 34.52
C ASN A 362 -0.99 19.12 33.63
N GLY A 363 -2.32 19.23 33.58
CA GLY A 363 -3.06 20.20 32.77
C GLY A 363 -3.46 19.71 31.38
N GLU A 364 -3.08 18.49 30.98
CA GLU A 364 -3.36 17.93 29.66
C GLU A 364 -4.52 16.92 29.68
N THR A 365 -5.36 16.93 28.64
CA THR A 365 -6.40 15.91 28.44
C THR A 365 -5.87 14.75 27.60
N TYR A 366 -6.12 13.51 28.01
CA TYR A 366 -5.76 12.30 27.27
C TYR A 366 -7.00 11.51 26.86
N TYR A 367 -7.03 11.04 25.61
CA TYR A 367 -8.09 10.20 25.05
C TYR A 367 -7.66 8.72 25.00
N SER A 368 -8.57 7.81 25.39
CA SER A 368 -8.39 6.37 25.26
C SER A 368 -8.93 5.88 23.90
N LEU A 369 -8.03 5.43 23.02
CA LEU A 369 -8.33 5.13 21.62
C LEU A 369 -8.66 3.65 21.36
N PHE A 370 -9.70 3.39 20.58
CA PHE A 370 -10.15 2.08 20.14
C PHE A 370 -10.39 2.05 18.62
N ASP A 371 -10.33 0.86 18.00
CA ASP A 371 -10.98 0.62 16.70
C ASP A 371 -12.39 0.03 16.89
N LEU A 372 -13.14 -0.14 15.81
CA LEU A 372 -14.52 -0.67 15.82
C LEU A 372 -14.63 -2.15 16.19
N ASN A 373 -13.51 -2.87 16.38
CA ASN A 373 -13.50 -4.24 16.90
C ASN A 373 -13.11 -4.25 18.40
N ASP A 374 -13.32 -3.13 19.10
CA ASP A 374 -12.99 -2.90 20.51
C ASP A 374 -11.51 -3.11 20.90
N LYS A 375 -10.61 -3.18 19.92
CA LYS A 375 -9.18 -3.26 20.16
C LYS A 375 -8.65 -1.92 20.65
N TRP A 376 -8.05 -1.92 21.83
CA TRP A 376 -7.51 -0.73 22.48
C TRP A 376 -6.07 -0.40 22.04
N TYR A 377 -5.84 0.84 21.62
CA TYR A 377 -4.56 1.31 21.07
C TYR A 377 -3.67 2.02 22.09
N GLY A 378 -4.24 2.71 23.08
CA GLY A 378 -3.48 3.43 24.10
C GLY A 378 -4.16 4.74 24.53
N TYR A 379 -3.52 5.48 25.43
CA TYR A 379 -3.86 6.85 25.77
C TYR A 379 -3.03 7.82 24.91
N ILE A 380 -3.64 8.87 24.36
CA ILE A 380 -2.93 9.92 23.61
C ILE A 380 -3.38 11.30 24.07
N ASN A 381 -2.49 12.29 24.04
CA ASN A 381 -2.86 13.68 24.27
C ASN A 381 -3.91 14.15 23.25
N LYS A 382 -4.97 14.81 23.71
CA LYS A 382 -6.09 15.34 22.91
C LYS A 382 -5.63 16.22 21.74
N ASN A 383 -4.58 17.01 21.91
CA ASN A 383 -4.05 17.93 20.89
C ASN A 383 -3.39 17.19 19.71
N ALA A 384 -3.14 15.89 19.82
CA ALA A 384 -2.73 15.05 18.69
C ALA A 384 -3.90 14.70 17.75
N MET A 385 -5.14 14.92 18.18
CA MET A 385 -6.36 14.39 17.58
C MET A 385 -7.26 15.51 17.01
N LYS A 386 -7.97 15.20 15.93
CA LYS A 386 -9.01 16.05 15.34
C LYS A 386 -10.34 15.30 15.36
N GLN A 387 -11.43 15.90 15.85
CA GLN A 387 -12.75 15.28 15.79
C GLN A 387 -13.24 15.15 14.34
N THR A 388 -13.95 14.06 14.03
CA THR A 388 -14.65 13.84 12.76
C THR A 388 -16.07 13.32 13.02
N GLN A 389 -16.96 13.44 12.03
CA GLN A 389 -18.38 13.13 12.18
C GLN A 389 -18.70 11.63 12.11
N GLY A 390 -17.86 10.82 11.47
CA GLY A 390 -18.16 9.42 11.20
C GLY A 390 -16.95 8.51 11.24
N SER A 391 -17.21 7.21 11.39
CA SER A 391 -16.18 6.17 11.54
C SER A 391 -15.26 6.03 10.32
N GLN A 392 -15.68 6.49 9.15
CA GLN A 392 -14.90 6.50 7.92
C GLN A 392 -13.74 7.51 7.92
N GLY A 393 -13.80 8.55 8.74
CA GLY A 393 -12.86 9.67 8.73
C GLY A 393 -13.07 10.67 7.59
N ASP A 394 -12.15 11.62 7.51
CA ASP A 394 -12.20 12.70 6.51
C ASP A 394 -11.68 12.22 5.15
N TYR A 395 -12.14 12.86 4.08
CA TYR A 395 -11.61 12.63 2.72
C TYR A 395 -10.16 13.13 2.61
N VAL A 396 -9.25 12.22 2.25
CA VAL A 396 -7.86 12.56 1.94
C VAL A 396 -7.63 12.41 0.43
N SER A 397 -7.08 13.43 -0.23
CA SER A 397 -6.80 13.37 -1.67
C SER A 397 -5.71 12.34 -1.98
N PHE A 398 -5.95 11.50 -2.98
CA PHE A 398 -5.05 10.43 -3.39
C PHE A 398 -4.69 10.50 -4.89
N ASN A 399 -5.71 10.71 -5.74
CA ASN A 399 -5.58 11.00 -7.18
C ASN A 399 -4.72 10.03 -8.01
N LYS A 400 -4.63 8.74 -7.64
CA LYS A 400 -3.87 7.72 -8.38
C LYS A 400 -4.75 6.82 -9.25
N TYR A 401 -4.13 6.14 -10.21
CA TYR A 401 -4.75 5.05 -10.94
C TYR A 401 -4.58 3.73 -10.17
N VAL A 402 -5.61 2.89 -10.19
CA VAL A 402 -5.61 1.58 -9.56
C VAL A 402 -6.21 0.54 -10.50
N THR A 403 -5.64 -0.66 -10.53
CA THR A 403 -6.22 -1.80 -11.25
C THR A 403 -6.90 -2.72 -10.25
N VAL A 404 -8.17 -3.04 -10.50
CA VAL A 404 -8.98 -3.87 -9.61
C VAL A 404 -8.54 -5.34 -9.74
N LYS A 405 -8.33 -6.02 -8.61
CA LYS A 405 -7.97 -7.45 -8.60
C LYS A 405 -9.18 -8.33 -8.95
N ASN A 406 -8.93 -9.55 -9.40
CA ASN A 406 -9.98 -10.54 -9.64
C ASN A 406 -10.23 -11.36 -8.38
N GLU A 407 -10.90 -10.77 -7.40
CA GLU A 407 -11.15 -11.35 -6.08
C GLU A 407 -12.64 -11.23 -5.70
N ASN A 408 -13.11 -12.05 -4.77
CA ASN A 408 -14.46 -11.98 -4.25
C ASN A 408 -14.60 -10.81 -3.28
N GLY A 409 -15.55 -9.91 -3.55
CA GLY A 409 -15.84 -8.77 -2.69
C GLY A 409 -16.79 -7.78 -3.37
N SER A 410 -16.96 -6.62 -2.73
CA SER A 410 -17.89 -5.57 -3.19
C SER A 410 -17.26 -4.17 -3.14
N THR A 411 -17.76 -3.28 -4.00
CA THR A 411 -17.70 -1.83 -3.75
C THR A 411 -18.98 -1.36 -3.07
N TRP A 412 -18.91 -0.26 -2.33
CA TRP A 412 -19.99 0.20 -1.44
C TRP A 412 -20.50 1.59 -1.82
N ASN A 413 -21.80 1.83 -1.62
CA ASN A 413 -22.49 3.12 -1.81
C ASN A 413 -22.31 4.06 -0.61
N SER A 414 -22.06 3.52 0.57
CA SER A 414 -21.82 4.26 1.81
C SER A 414 -20.97 3.39 2.75
N PHE A 415 -20.58 3.96 3.89
CA PHE A 415 -19.89 3.22 4.96
C PHE A 415 -20.83 2.43 5.87
N ASP A 416 -22.13 2.43 5.57
CA ASP A 416 -23.14 1.50 6.11
C ASP A 416 -23.16 0.16 5.34
N TRP A 417 -22.16 -0.08 4.48
CA TRP A 417 -21.96 -1.32 3.72
C TRP A 417 -23.11 -1.69 2.77
N ASN A 418 -23.81 -0.68 2.24
CA ASN A 418 -24.76 -0.84 1.14
C ASN A 418 -24.01 -1.18 -0.16
N ARG A 419 -24.12 -2.42 -0.65
CA ARG A 419 -23.39 -2.91 -1.84
C ARG A 419 -23.76 -2.11 -3.10
N ARG A 420 -22.74 -1.67 -3.86
CA ARG A 420 -22.89 -1.02 -5.17
C ARG A 420 -22.61 -1.96 -6.33
N HIS A 421 -21.41 -2.54 -6.39
CA HIS A 421 -21.00 -3.49 -7.44
C HIS A 421 -20.27 -4.69 -6.84
N LYS A 422 -20.32 -5.84 -7.52
CA LYS A 422 -19.40 -6.97 -7.23
C LYS A 422 -18.02 -6.62 -7.80
N ILE A 423 -16.94 -6.91 -7.08
CA ILE A 423 -15.58 -6.62 -7.55
C ILE A 423 -15.26 -7.37 -8.87
N SER A 424 -15.81 -8.57 -9.05
CA SER A 424 -15.68 -9.33 -10.30
C SER A 424 -16.20 -8.61 -11.56
N SER A 425 -17.19 -7.71 -11.47
CA SER A 425 -17.64 -6.93 -12.63
C SER A 425 -16.68 -5.79 -13.00
N LEU A 426 -15.80 -5.41 -12.08
CA LEU A 426 -14.75 -4.40 -12.27
C LEU A 426 -13.36 -5.02 -12.43
N ALA A 427 -13.23 -6.35 -12.29
CA ALA A 427 -11.95 -7.05 -12.26
C ALA A 427 -11.07 -6.75 -13.48
N ASN A 428 -9.78 -6.55 -13.21
CA ASN A 428 -8.73 -6.18 -14.17
C ASN A 428 -8.91 -4.83 -14.87
N GLN A 429 -9.96 -4.05 -14.57
CA GLN A 429 -10.13 -2.69 -15.10
C GLN A 429 -9.25 -1.70 -14.33
N THR A 430 -8.84 -0.63 -15.00
CA THR A 430 -8.12 0.50 -14.38
C THR A 430 -9.07 1.65 -14.13
N LEU A 431 -9.13 2.10 -12.88
CA LEU A 431 -10.00 3.15 -12.39
C LEU A 431 -9.17 4.23 -11.69
N LYS A 432 -9.72 5.43 -11.49
CA LYS A 432 -9.07 6.52 -10.76
C LYS A 432 -9.57 6.54 -9.31
N ALA A 433 -8.67 6.31 -8.37
CA ALA A 433 -8.91 6.48 -6.94
C ALA A 433 -8.66 7.95 -6.57
N LYS A 434 -9.72 8.75 -6.45
CA LYS A 434 -9.59 10.20 -6.20
C LYS A 434 -9.16 10.52 -4.77
N GLY A 435 -9.70 9.79 -3.80
CA GLY A 435 -9.33 9.93 -2.40
C GLY A 435 -9.39 8.62 -1.62
N VAL A 436 -8.82 8.66 -0.44
CA VAL A 436 -8.72 7.59 0.54
C VAL A 436 -9.39 8.00 1.85
N TYR A 437 -10.01 7.02 2.51
CA TYR A 437 -10.65 7.13 3.82
C TYR A 437 -10.00 6.13 4.77
N TYR A 438 -9.40 6.63 5.85
CA TYR A 438 -8.67 5.83 6.84
C TYR A 438 -9.61 5.43 8.00
N HIS A 439 -10.44 4.44 7.73
CA HIS A 439 -11.58 4.07 8.56
C HIS A 439 -11.16 3.54 9.94
N ALA A 440 -12.02 3.77 10.94
CA ALA A 440 -11.92 3.25 12.30
C ALA A 440 -12.15 1.74 12.43
N ASN A 441 -12.41 1.00 11.34
CA ASN A 441 -12.43 -0.47 11.35
C ASN A 441 -11.04 -1.08 11.03
N GLY A 442 -10.00 -0.24 10.89
CA GLY A 442 -8.63 -0.63 10.57
C GLY A 442 -8.31 -0.72 9.07
N ASN A 443 -9.32 -0.72 8.19
CA ASN A 443 -9.14 -0.79 6.73
C ASN A 443 -9.05 0.60 6.09
N ASP A 444 -8.54 0.65 4.85
CA ASP A 444 -8.50 1.87 4.04
C ASP A 444 -9.39 1.70 2.83
N TYR A 445 -10.17 2.73 2.51
CA TYR A 445 -11.11 2.68 1.40
C TYR A 445 -10.82 3.76 0.36
N TYR A 446 -10.70 3.37 -0.91
CA TYR A 446 -10.56 4.29 -2.03
C TYR A 446 -11.91 4.58 -2.68
N SER A 447 -12.16 5.85 -3.00
CA SER A 447 -13.30 6.27 -3.81
C SER A 447 -12.96 6.16 -5.30
N LEU A 448 -13.58 5.21 -6.00
CA LEU A 448 -13.25 4.84 -7.39
C LEU A 448 -14.13 5.55 -8.43
N TYR A 449 -13.50 5.98 -9.53
CA TYR A 449 -14.17 6.61 -10.68
C TYR A 449 -13.67 5.98 -11.99
N ASP A 450 -14.55 5.89 -12.99
CA ASP A 450 -14.16 5.52 -14.36
C ASP A 450 -13.70 6.71 -15.21
N ASN A 451 -13.45 6.45 -16.49
CA ASN A 451 -12.97 7.41 -17.48
C ASN A 451 -14.00 8.50 -17.82
N ASN A 452 -15.28 8.20 -17.65
CA ASN A 452 -16.40 9.14 -17.79
C ASN A 452 -16.67 9.89 -16.47
N ASN A 453 -15.76 9.79 -15.50
CA ASN A 453 -15.88 10.39 -14.17
C ASN A 453 -17.07 9.84 -13.36
N VAL A 454 -17.62 8.68 -13.73
CA VAL A 454 -18.75 8.05 -13.02
C VAL A 454 -18.22 7.27 -11.82
N TRP A 455 -18.82 7.52 -10.67
CA TRP A 455 -18.43 6.90 -9.41
C TRP A 455 -18.83 5.41 -9.33
N LYS A 456 -17.88 4.57 -8.92
CA LYS A 456 -18.00 3.10 -8.82
C LYS A 456 -18.04 2.58 -7.38
N GLY A 457 -18.10 3.46 -6.39
CA GLY A 457 -18.20 3.11 -4.97
C GLY A 457 -16.87 3.19 -4.23
N TYR A 458 -16.94 2.96 -2.92
CA TYR A 458 -15.77 2.75 -2.06
C TYR A 458 -15.29 1.30 -2.18
N ILE A 459 -13.99 1.08 -2.33
CA ILE A 459 -13.36 -0.25 -2.33
C ILE A 459 -12.30 -0.32 -1.22
N ASN A 460 -12.14 -1.46 -0.55
CA ASN A 460 -10.97 -1.66 0.32
C ASN A 460 -9.69 -1.63 -0.57
N LYS A 461 -8.65 -0.91 -0.14
CA LYS A 461 -7.36 -0.81 -0.84
C LYS A 461 -6.77 -2.17 -1.24
N ASP A 462 -7.03 -3.21 -0.46
CA ASP A 462 -6.38 -4.51 -0.65
C ASP A 462 -6.96 -5.27 -1.84
N PHE A 463 -8.17 -4.91 -2.32
CA PHE A 463 -8.75 -5.44 -3.56
C PHE A 463 -8.28 -4.72 -4.83
N VAL A 464 -7.35 -3.77 -4.73
CA VAL A 464 -6.75 -3.10 -5.89
C VAL A 464 -5.22 -3.12 -5.83
N LYS A 465 -4.60 -2.85 -6.97
CA LYS A 465 -3.17 -2.55 -7.07
C LYS A 465 -3.01 -1.13 -7.61
N VAL A 466 -2.30 -0.28 -6.87
CA VAL A 466 -1.93 1.06 -7.36
C VAL A 466 -1.04 0.90 -8.59
N ALA A 467 -1.36 1.63 -9.66
CA ALA A 467 -0.66 1.58 -10.93
C ALA A 467 0.19 2.84 -11.14
N ASP A 468 1.27 2.71 -11.91
CA ASP A 468 2.22 3.79 -12.19
C ASP A 468 1.62 4.91 -13.07
N GLY A 469 0.49 4.63 -13.74
CA GLY A 469 -0.18 5.58 -14.62
C GLY A 469 -1.51 5.07 -15.18
N ALA A 470 -2.07 5.82 -16.12
CA ALA A 470 -3.39 5.57 -16.70
C ALA A 470 -3.50 4.21 -17.43
N GLN A 471 -2.38 3.60 -17.81
CA GLN A 471 -2.31 2.26 -18.41
C GLN A 471 -2.74 1.12 -17.47
N GLY A 472 -2.70 1.34 -16.16
CA GLY A 472 -2.94 0.29 -15.18
C GLY A 472 -1.72 -0.60 -14.91
N SER A 473 -1.92 -1.59 -14.06
CA SER A 473 -0.94 -2.63 -13.78
C SER A 473 -0.79 -3.59 -14.96
N TYR A 474 0.44 -4.07 -15.20
CA TYR A 474 0.71 -5.20 -16.09
C TYR A 474 -0.15 -6.41 -15.71
N GLN A 475 -0.81 -7.01 -16.69
CA GLN A 475 -1.53 -8.28 -16.55
C GLN A 475 -0.89 -9.30 -17.49
N ASN A 476 -0.54 -10.48 -16.97
CA ASN A 476 -0.04 -11.57 -17.79
C ASN A 476 -1.11 -12.02 -18.80
N PHE A 477 -0.74 -12.19 -20.07
CA PHE A 477 -1.66 -12.59 -21.13
C PHE A 477 -1.18 -13.84 -21.87
N GLY A 478 0.08 -13.85 -22.31
CA GLY A 478 0.74 -15.05 -22.84
C GLY A 478 0.05 -15.71 -24.04
N LYS A 479 -0.56 -14.93 -24.95
CA LYS A 479 -1.25 -15.46 -26.15
C LYS A 479 -0.58 -15.02 -27.44
N TYR A 480 -0.71 -15.85 -28.47
CA TYR A 480 -0.36 -15.45 -29.83
C TYR A 480 -1.45 -14.55 -30.41
N VAL A 481 -1.05 -13.52 -31.15
CA VAL A 481 -1.94 -12.58 -31.83
C VAL A 481 -1.46 -12.34 -33.25
N THR A 482 -2.36 -12.42 -34.24
CA THR A 482 -2.09 -12.02 -35.62
C THR A 482 -2.60 -10.59 -35.84
N ILE A 483 -1.80 -9.72 -36.47
CA ILE A 483 -2.22 -8.36 -36.78
C ILE A 483 -3.17 -8.37 -37.98
N THR A 484 -4.44 -8.05 -37.76
CA THR A 484 -5.52 -8.18 -38.75
C THR A 484 -6.06 -6.85 -39.27
N LYS A 485 -5.50 -5.72 -38.84
CA LYS A 485 -5.83 -4.38 -39.35
C LYS A 485 -4.57 -3.58 -39.68
N ASN A 486 -4.57 -2.97 -40.87
CA ASN A 486 -3.62 -1.93 -41.26
C ASN A 486 -3.91 -0.61 -40.53
N ASN A 487 -2.96 0.33 -40.60
CA ASN A 487 -3.09 1.71 -40.12
C ASN A 487 -3.37 1.88 -38.61
N TYR A 488 -3.17 0.85 -37.78
CA TYR A 488 -3.19 0.97 -36.32
C TYR A 488 -1.84 1.47 -35.81
N ASP A 489 -1.86 2.38 -34.85
CA ASP A 489 -0.63 2.89 -34.23
C ASP A 489 -0.03 1.87 -33.26
N MET A 490 1.30 1.79 -33.26
CA MET A 490 2.07 1.12 -32.22
C MET A 490 2.79 2.14 -31.35
N TRP A 491 2.88 1.87 -30.05
CA TRP A 491 3.38 2.82 -29.07
C TRP A 491 4.61 2.27 -28.32
N ARG A 492 5.59 3.14 -28.07
CA ARG A 492 6.77 2.87 -27.24
C ARG A 492 6.43 2.93 -25.75
N ASN A 493 5.46 3.75 -25.36
CA ASN A 493 5.03 3.94 -23.98
C ASN A 493 3.62 4.55 -23.95
N PHE A 494 3.03 4.61 -22.77
CA PHE A 494 1.71 5.20 -22.53
C PHE A 494 1.73 6.73 -22.39
N SER A 495 2.87 7.37 -22.70
CA SER A 495 2.97 8.79 -23.04
C SER A 495 2.82 9.03 -24.55
N TRP A 496 2.31 8.04 -25.29
CA TRP A 496 1.99 8.10 -26.72
C TRP A 496 3.18 8.43 -27.64
N ASN A 497 4.39 7.96 -27.29
CA ASN A 497 5.53 8.01 -28.21
C ASN A 497 5.36 6.93 -29.30
N SER A 498 5.20 7.33 -30.57
CA SER A 498 4.90 6.39 -31.67
C SER A 498 6.11 5.51 -32.08
N LEU A 499 5.81 4.30 -32.53
CA LEU A 499 6.72 3.38 -33.24
C LEU A 499 6.28 3.16 -34.71
N GLY A 500 5.45 4.07 -35.25
CA GLY A 500 4.80 3.93 -36.54
C GLY A 500 3.58 2.99 -36.48
N LYS A 501 3.18 2.48 -37.65
CA LYS A 501 1.91 1.77 -37.84
C LYS A 501 2.06 0.29 -38.15
N THR A 502 0.95 -0.45 -38.06
CA THR A 502 0.89 -1.91 -38.24
C THR A 502 1.16 -2.40 -39.67
N ASN A 503 1.21 -1.54 -40.69
CA ASN A 503 1.24 -1.91 -42.12
C ASN A 503 2.28 -3.01 -42.46
N ASN A 504 3.56 -2.82 -42.10
CA ASN A 504 4.64 -3.79 -42.43
C ASN A 504 4.58 -5.09 -41.60
N LYS A 505 3.63 -5.16 -40.65
CA LYS A 505 3.37 -6.27 -39.73
C LYS A 505 2.01 -6.92 -39.97
N TYR A 506 1.25 -6.47 -40.96
CA TYR A 506 -0.06 -7.02 -41.32
C TYR A 506 0.02 -8.51 -41.63
N ASN A 507 -1.00 -9.24 -41.18
CA ASN A 507 -1.14 -10.70 -41.26
C ASN A 507 -0.01 -11.52 -40.61
N LYS A 508 0.94 -10.91 -39.89
CA LYS A 508 1.98 -11.62 -39.12
C LYS A 508 1.55 -11.89 -37.68
N THR A 509 2.08 -12.96 -37.12
CA THR A 509 1.76 -13.46 -35.77
C THR A 509 2.89 -13.15 -34.78
N TYR A 510 2.51 -12.67 -33.61
CA TYR A 510 3.40 -12.22 -32.53
C TYR A 510 2.95 -12.79 -31.19
N LEU A 511 3.84 -12.80 -30.20
CA LEU A 511 3.50 -13.17 -28.82
C LEU A 511 3.12 -11.92 -28.02
N ALA A 512 1.86 -11.82 -27.61
CA ALA A 512 1.39 -10.81 -26.68
C ALA A 512 1.62 -11.30 -25.23
N LYS A 513 2.77 -10.95 -24.64
CA LYS A 513 3.12 -11.41 -23.28
C LYS A 513 2.22 -10.81 -22.21
N GLY A 514 1.93 -9.51 -22.30
CA GLY A 514 1.09 -8.81 -21.34
C GLY A 514 -0.01 -7.95 -21.98
N GLN A 515 -1.07 -7.71 -21.21
CA GLN A 515 -2.15 -6.78 -21.54
C GLN A 515 -2.25 -5.65 -20.50
N TYR A 516 -2.76 -4.50 -20.97
CA TYR A 516 -3.00 -3.30 -20.17
C TYR A 516 -4.40 -2.79 -20.50
N ARG A 517 -5.32 -2.81 -19.52
CA ARG A 517 -6.64 -2.20 -19.66
C ARG A 517 -6.54 -0.74 -19.23
N HIS A 518 -6.28 0.14 -20.19
CA HIS A 518 -6.01 1.54 -19.94
C HIS A 518 -7.28 2.29 -19.51
N PHE A 519 -7.13 3.30 -18.66
CA PHE A 519 -8.17 4.22 -18.20
C PHE A 519 -8.83 5.04 -19.33
N ASN A 520 -8.50 4.83 -20.60
CA ASN A 520 -9.21 5.44 -21.73
C ASN A 520 -10.29 4.49 -22.32
N GLY A 521 -10.47 3.31 -21.71
CA GLY A 521 -11.37 2.25 -22.17
C GLY A 521 -10.73 1.25 -23.15
N ALA A 522 -9.58 1.58 -23.75
CA ALA A 522 -8.90 0.68 -24.66
C ALA A 522 -8.02 -0.36 -23.93
N THR A 523 -7.86 -1.53 -24.55
CA THR A 523 -6.90 -2.54 -24.11
C THR A 523 -5.71 -2.56 -25.05
N TYR A 524 -4.49 -2.57 -24.50
CA TYR A 524 -3.25 -2.64 -25.26
C TYR A 524 -2.48 -3.92 -24.94
N TYR A 525 -1.88 -4.53 -25.95
CA TYR A 525 -1.04 -5.73 -25.84
C TYR A 525 0.42 -5.40 -26.09
N SER A 526 1.31 -5.92 -25.25
CA SER A 526 2.76 -5.80 -25.36
C SER A 526 3.31 -6.92 -26.26
N LEU A 527 3.73 -6.58 -27.47
CA LEU A 527 4.09 -7.53 -28.52
C LEU A 527 5.58 -7.91 -28.52
N PHE A 528 5.86 -9.17 -28.82
CA PHE A 528 7.20 -9.73 -28.97
C PHE A 528 7.30 -10.58 -30.25
N ASP A 529 8.48 -10.60 -30.88
CA ASP A 529 8.82 -11.53 -31.96
C ASP A 529 9.38 -12.88 -31.44
N ASN A 530 9.73 -13.78 -32.35
CA ASN A 530 10.34 -15.09 -32.06
C ASN A 530 11.77 -15.04 -31.52
N LYS A 531 12.46 -13.91 -31.63
CA LYS A 531 13.77 -13.68 -31.02
C LYS A 531 13.62 -13.14 -29.58
N GLY A 532 12.38 -12.92 -29.12
CA GLY A 532 12.09 -12.28 -27.85
C GLY A 532 12.26 -10.76 -27.88
N THR A 533 12.46 -10.15 -29.05
CA THR A 533 12.52 -8.69 -29.21
C THR A 533 11.16 -8.10 -28.92
N TRP A 534 11.11 -7.10 -28.04
CA TRP A 534 9.89 -6.33 -27.80
C TRP A 534 9.65 -5.34 -28.94
N LEU A 535 8.42 -5.29 -29.45
CA LEU A 535 8.05 -4.55 -30.66
C LEU A 535 7.21 -3.28 -30.40
N GLY A 536 6.67 -3.11 -29.20
CA GLY A 536 5.74 -2.03 -28.86
C GLY A 536 4.42 -2.52 -28.26
N TYR A 537 3.59 -1.56 -27.88
CA TYR A 537 2.19 -1.75 -27.52
C TYR A 537 1.28 -1.55 -28.73
N VAL A 538 0.32 -2.44 -28.96
CA VAL A 538 -0.74 -2.29 -29.99
C VAL A 538 -2.11 -2.31 -29.32
N ASN A 539 -3.09 -1.57 -29.86
CA ASN A 539 -4.48 -1.68 -29.41
C ASN A 539 -5.05 -3.06 -29.79
N LYS A 540 -5.78 -3.71 -28.87
CA LYS A 540 -6.46 -5.00 -29.07
C LYS A 540 -7.26 -5.06 -30.37
N ASN A 541 -7.94 -3.98 -30.75
CA ASN A 541 -8.80 -3.94 -31.94
C ASN A 541 -8.03 -4.01 -33.27
N GLY A 542 -6.70 -3.83 -33.24
CA GLY A 542 -5.82 -4.00 -34.41
C GLY A 542 -5.37 -5.44 -34.66
N VAL A 543 -5.70 -6.37 -33.75
CA VAL A 543 -5.21 -7.76 -33.78
C VAL A 543 -6.32 -8.77 -33.46
N THR A 544 -6.11 -10.02 -33.87
CA THR A 544 -6.95 -11.16 -33.51
C THR A 544 -6.12 -12.14 -32.69
N VAL A 545 -6.67 -12.65 -31.58
CA VAL A 545 -6.01 -13.70 -30.79
C VAL A 545 -6.07 -15.01 -31.59
N ALA A 546 -4.93 -15.70 -31.68
CA ALA A 546 -4.80 -16.97 -32.37
C ALA A 546 -4.74 -18.13 -31.37
N ASP A 547 -5.21 -19.31 -31.79
CA ASP A 547 -5.23 -20.51 -30.95
C ASP A 547 -3.82 -21.03 -30.62
N GLY A 548 -2.83 -20.72 -31.47
CA GLY A 548 -1.45 -21.13 -31.30
C GLY A 548 -0.45 -20.32 -32.13
N ALA A 549 0.80 -20.78 -32.13
CA ALA A 549 1.93 -20.09 -32.75
C ALA A 549 1.80 -19.95 -34.29
N GLN A 550 0.96 -20.75 -34.93
CA GLN A 550 0.65 -20.69 -36.36
C GLN A 550 -0.09 -19.41 -36.79
N GLY A 551 -0.72 -18.71 -35.85
CA GLY A 551 -1.59 -17.58 -36.16
C GLY A 551 -3.00 -18.00 -36.55
N ILE A 552 -3.77 -17.07 -37.10
CA ILE A 552 -5.11 -17.35 -37.65
C ILE A 552 -5.04 -17.94 -39.07
N TYR A 553 -6.09 -18.66 -39.49
CA TYR A 553 -6.31 -19.03 -40.89
C TYR A 553 -6.44 -17.78 -41.76
N GLN A 554 -5.69 -17.73 -42.86
CA GLN A 554 -5.82 -16.72 -43.91
C GLN A 554 -6.20 -17.42 -45.20
N SER A 555 -7.28 -16.99 -45.87
CA SER A 555 -7.67 -17.58 -47.16
C SER A 555 -6.59 -17.32 -48.22
N TYR A 556 -6.23 -18.35 -48.99
CA TYR A 556 -5.20 -18.27 -50.03
C TYR A 556 -5.70 -18.75 -51.39
N GLY A 557 -6.34 -19.92 -51.44
CA GLY A 557 -7.11 -20.39 -52.60
C GLY A 557 -6.34 -20.53 -53.92
N LYS A 558 -5.03 -20.79 -53.90
CA LYS A 558 -4.20 -20.92 -55.12
C LYS A 558 -3.92 -22.37 -55.50
N GLU A 559 -3.85 -22.67 -56.80
CA GLU A 559 -3.17 -23.88 -57.26
C GLU A 559 -1.65 -23.68 -57.16
N VAL A 560 -0.94 -24.70 -56.67
CA VAL A 560 0.51 -24.69 -56.48
C VAL A 560 1.12 -26.04 -56.85
N MET A 561 2.33 -26.01 -57.40
CA MET A 561 3.16 -27.18 -57.70
C MET A 561 4.24 -27.34 -56.62
N ILE A 562 4.51 -28.57 -56.18
CA ILE A 562 5.66 -28.85 -55.30
C ILE A 562 6.95 -28.82 -56.13
N VAL A 563 7.85 -27.89 -55.79
CA VAL A 563 9.10 -27.61 -56.53
C VAL A 563 10.38 -27.91 -55.73
N LYS A 564 10.27 -28.28 -54.44
CA LYS A 564 11.41 -28.70 -53.61
C LYS A 564 11.21 -30.06 -52.96
N SER A 565 12.23 -30.91 -53.03
CA SER A 565 12.28 -32.25 -52.45
C SER A 565 12.70 -32.23 -50.98
N ASN A 566 12.40 -33.30 -50.23
CA ASN A 566 12.75 -33.50 -48.81
C ASN A 566 12.24 -32.40 -47.85
N TYR A 567 11.18 -31.66 -48.18
CA TYR A 567 10.53 -30.76 -47.22
C TYR A 567 9.48 -31.54 -46.41
N PRO A 568 9.45 -31.41 -45.07
CA PRO A 568 8.47 -32.10 -44.23
C PRO A 568 7.07 -31.51 -44.41
N MET A 569 6.08 -32.40 -44.39
CA MET A 569 4.65 -32.12 -44.45
C MET A 569 4.04 -32.48 -43.09
N TRP A 570 3.37 -31.53 -42.46
CA TRP A 570 2.94 -31.65 -41.06
C TRP A 570 1.44 -31.95 -40.96
N SER A 571 1.02 -32.76 -39.98
CA SER A 571 -0.40 -32.94 -39.67
C SER A 571 -0.98 -31.76 -38.85
N ASP A 572 -0.13 -31.03 -38.15
CA ASP A 572 -0.51 -29.95 -37.25
C ASP A 572 0.68 -29.01 -37.00
N PHE A 573 0.48 -28.02 -36.15
CA PHE A 573 1.50 -27.05 -35.75
C PHE A 573 2.20 -27.42 -34.42
N SER A 574 2.02 -28.66 -33.95
CA SER A 574 2.85 -29.29 -32.92
C SER A 574 4.05 -30.05 -33.53
N TRP A 575 4.24 -29.96 -34.86
CA TRP A 575 5.31 -30.60 -35.63
C TRP A 575 5.23 -32.12 -35.70
N ASN A 576 4.02 -32.68 -35.71
CA ASN A 576 3.82 -34.09 -36.07
C ASN A 576 3.99 -34.26 -37.60
N GLU A 577 4.99 -35.04 -38.02
CA GLU A 577 5.29 -35.26 -39.45
C GLU A 577 4.35 -36.31 -40.06
N LYS A 578 3.85 -36.04 -41.27
CA LYS A 578 2.97 -36.90 -42.06
C LYS A 578 3.70 -37.56 -43.25
N GLY A 579 4.93 -37.12 -43.52
CA GLY A 579 5.77 -37.48 -44.65
C GLY A 579 6.47 -36.25 -45.22
N ASN A 580 7.10 -36.39 -46.40
CA ASN A 580 7.81 -35.29 -47.06
C ASN A 580 7.44 -35.15 -48.54
N THR A 581 7.90 -34.07 -49.16
CA THR A 581 7.58 -33.69 -50.54
C THR A 581 8.14 -34.59 -51.64
N SER A 582 9.05 -35.53 -51.33
CA SER A 582 9.85 -36.22 -52.35
C SER A 582 9.03 -37.13 -53.27
N SER A 583 7.98 -37.77 -52.75
CA SER A 583 7.01 -38.56 -53.53
C SER A 583 5.93 -37.71 -54.23
N TYR A 584 5.95 -36.38 -54.03
CA TYR A 584 5.00 -35.41 -54.55
C TYR A 584 5.62 -34.34 -55.44
N MET A 585 6.92 -34.46 -55.78
CA MET A 585 7.61 -33.56 -56.71
C MET A 585 6.84 -33.38 -58.02
N LYS A 586 6.71 -32.13 -58.46
CA LYS A 586 5.94 -31.68 -59.65
C LYS A 586 4.44 -31.99 -59.62
N LYS A 587 3.88 -32.56 -58.54
CA LYS A 587 2.42 -32.72 -58.40
C LYS A 587 1.77 -31.39 -58.00
N LYS A 588 0.54 -31.20 -58.46
CA LYS A 588 -0.28 -30.02 -58.23
C LYS A 588 -1.21 -30.23 -57.03
N PHE A 589 -1.40 -29.16 -56.26
CA PHE A 589 -2.29 -29.11 -55.10
C PHE A 589 -3.01 -27.77 -55.03
N ASN A 590 -4.21 -27.77 -54.48
CA ASN A 590 -4.93 -26.56 -54.10
C ASN A 590 -4.50 -26.16 -52.66
N ALA A 591 -3.78 -25.05 -52.54
CA ALA A 591 -3.35 -24.46 -51.28
C ALA A 591 -4.46 -23.54 -50.74
N ARG A 592 -5.28 -24.03 -49.81
CA ARG A 592 -6.50 -23.33 -49.35
C ARG A 592 -6.21 -22.25 -48.30
N GLY A 593 -5.53 -22.61 -47.24
CA GLY A 593 -5.19 -21.71 -46.13
C GLY A 593 -3.71 -21.36 -46.10
N LYS A 594 -3.39 -20.16 -45.62
CA LYS A 594 -2.05 -19.63 -45.38
C LYS A 594 -1.92 -19.24 -43.91
N TYR A 595 -0.78 -19.57 -43.30
CA TYR A 595 -0.52 -19.42 -41.87
C TYR A 595 0.86 -18.78 -41.68
N GLN A 596 0.90 -17.50 -41.31
CA GLN A 596 2.14 -16.81 -40.97
C GLN A 596 2.51 -17.13 -39.53
N HIS A 597 3.28 -18.20 -39.36
CA HIS A 597 3.65 -18.72 -38.06
C HIS A 597 4.64 -17.78 -37.37
N PHE A 598 4.51 -17.69 -36.05
CA PHE A 598 5.42 -16.97 -35.16
C PHE A 598 6.91 -17.30 -35.41
N ASN A 599 7.25 -18.50 -35.89
CA ASN A 599 8.64 -18.90 -36.16
C ASN A 599 9.29 -18.15 -37.34
N GLY A 600 8.52 -17.31 -38.06
CA GLY A 600 8.97 -16.52 -39.21
C GLY A 600 8.78 -17.21 -40.56
N SER A 601 8.36 -18.47 -40.58
CA SER A 601 7.97 -19.20 -41.79
C SER A 601 6.47 -19.08 -42.06
N THR A 602 6.11 -19.15 -43.33
CA THR A 602 4.71 -19.29 -43.76
C THR A 602 4.45 -20.75 -44.15
N TYR A 603 3.28 -21.26 -43.76
CA TYR A 603 2.80 -22.58 -44.13
C TYR A 603 1.48 -22.49 -44.89
N VAL A 604 1.26 -23.44 -45.80
CA VAL A 604 0.03 -23.58 -46.58
C VAL A 604 -0.61 -24.95 -46.36
N SER A 605 -1.95 -25.02 -46.32
CA SER A 605 -2.67 -26.30 -46.23
C SER A 605 -2.99 -26.84 -47.63
N LEU A 606 -2.48 -28.05 -47.93
CA LEU A 606 -2.56 -28.65 -49.27
C LEU A 606 -3.72 -29.64 -49.39
N TYR A 607 -4.42 -29.55 -50.52
CA TYR A 607 -5.53 -30.43 -50.90
C TYR A 607 -5.35 -30.88 -52.35
N ASP A 608 -5.81 -32.08 -52.70
CA ASP A 608 -5.93 -32.49 -54.11
C ASP A 608 -7.23 -31.97 -54.74
N ASN A 609 -7.39 -32.22 -56.05
CA ASN A 609 -8.56 -31.80 -56.82
C ASN A 609 -9.87 -32.50 -56.39
N LYS A 610 -9.80 -33.57 -55.59
CA LYS A 610 -10.95 -34.24 -54.97
C LYS A 610 -11.24 -33.70 -53.56
N GLY A 611 -10.48 -32.70 -53.09
CA GLY A 611 -10.63 -32.10 -51.78
C GLY A 611 -10.03 -32.91 -50.63
N LYS A 612 -9.27 -33.98 -50.91
CA LYS A 612 -8.54 -34.72 -49.87
C LYS A 612 -7.36 -33.88 -49.39
N TRP A 613 -7.21 -33.76 -48.08
CA TRP A 613 -6.13 -32.99 -47.45
C TRP A 613 -4.85 -33.82 -47.28
N TYR A 614 -3.70 -33.17 -47.49
CA TYR A 614 -2.37 -33.80 -47.49
C TYR A 614 -1.42 -33.29 -46.40
N GLY A 615 -1.73 -32.20 -45.71
CA GLY A 615 -0.88 -31.64 -44.65
C GLY A 615 -0.68 -30.13 -44.76
N TYR A 616 0.07 -29.59 -43.81
CA TYR A 616 0.66 -28.26 -43.88
C TYR A 616 2.09 -28.36 -44.44
N LEU A 617 2.43 -27.55 -45.44
CA LEU A 617 3.76 -27.49 -46.03
C LEU A 617 4.30 -26.06 -45.96
N ASN A 618 5.61 -25.90 -45.78
CA ASN A 618 6.25 -24.58 -45.84
C ASN A 618 6.04 -23.97 -47.24
N GLU A 619 5.56 -22.72 -47.31
CA GLU A 619 5.22 -22.04 -48.56
C GLU A 619 6.39 -22.00 -49.55
N SER A 620 7.63 -21.96 -49.07
CA SER A 620 8.82 -21.93 -49.93
C SER A 620 9.11 -23.25 -50.67
N ALA A 621 8.37 -24.33 -50.39
CA ALA A 621 8.48 -25.62 -51.10
C ALA A 621 7.55 -25.73 -52.33
N VAL A 622 6.64 -24.77 -52.50
CA VAL A 622 5.65 -24.75 -53.57
C VAL A 622 5.76 -23.48 -54.44
N SER A 623 5.26 -23.54 -55.67
CA SER A 623 5.17 -22.39 -56.57
C SER A 623 3.86 -22.41 -57.37
N SER A 624 3.21 -21.26 -57.52
CA SER A 624 2.12 -21.05 -58.48
C SER A 624 2.63 -20.80 -59.91
N GLU A 625 3.86 -20.30 -60.07
CA GLU A 625 4.38 -19.84 -61.36
C GLU A 625 5.00 -20.96 -62.17
N ALA A 626 5.61 -21.97 -61.51
CA ALA A 626 6.14 -23.15 -62.19
C ALA A 626 5.07 -23.92 -62.98
N GLU A 627 3.81 -23.86 -62.52
CA GLU A 627 2.63 -24.47 -63.17
C GLU A 627 2.24 -23.72 -64.46
N LYS A 628 2.21 -22.39 -64.42
CA LYS A 628 2.06 -21.52 -65.60
C LYS A 628 3.21 -21.74 -66.59
N MET A 629 4.44 -21.82 -66.09
CA MET A 629 5.64 -21.92 -66.91
C MET A 629 5.75 -23.27 -67.66
N GLU A 630 5.24 -24.36 -67.10
CA GLU A 630 5.13 -25.65 -67.80
C GLU A 630 4.17 -25.54 -69.01
N LYS A 631 3.03 -24.86 -68.87
CA LYS A 631 2.12 -24.57 -69.98
C LYS A 631 2.78 -23.71 -71.06
N VAL A 632 3.58 -22.70 -70.67
CA VAL A 632 4.38 -21.91 -71.61
C VAL A 632 5.39 -22.80 -72.35
N GLN A 633 6.09 -23.72 -71.68
CA GLN A 633 7.04 -24.62 -72.34
C GLN A 633 6.34 -25.53 -73.38
N VAL A 634 5.13 -26.01 -73.09
CA VAL A 634 4.32 -26.79 -74.06
C VAL A 634 3.93 -25.94 -75.28
N LEU A 635 3.52 -24.67 -75.09
CA LEU A 635 3.27 -23.73 -76.18
C LEU A 635 4.53 -23.51 -77.04
N LEU A 636 5.68 -23.27 -76.42
CA LEU A 636 6.95 -23.07 -77.12
C LEU A 636 7.36 -24.31 -77.93
N ASN A 637 7.24 -25.50 -77.36
CA ASN A 637 7.59 -26.76 -78.02
C ASN A 637 6.67 -27.07 -79.22
N SER A 638 5.40 -26.68 -79.16
CA SER A 638 4.40 -27.01 -80.18
C SER A 638 4.34 -26.01 -81.34
N LYS A 639 4.45 -24.69 -81.08
CA LYS A 639 4.32 -23.65 -82.11
C LYS A 639 5.63 -22.98 -82.52
N TYR A 640 6.62 -22.94 -81.63
CA TYR A 640 7.81 -22.10 -81.78
C TYR A 640 9.14 -22.88 -81.79
N ASN A 641 9.09 -24.21 -81.95
CA ASN A 641 10.27 -25.05 -82.11
C ASN A 641 10.92 -24.86 -83.50
N SER A 642 11.68 -23.79 -83.67
CA SER A 642 12.37 -23.45 -84.91
C SER A 642 13.74 -22.82 -84.65
N TYR A 643 14.72 -23.14 -85.51
CA TYR A 643 16.03 -22.49 -85.51
C TYR A 643 15.96 -20.98 -85.86
N ASN A 644 14.79 -20.45 -86.25
CA ASN A 644 14.62 -19.01 -86.44
C ASN A 644 14.42 -18.24 -85.12
N TYR A 645 14.11 -18.91 -84.01
CA TYR A 645 13.76 -18.28 -82.74
C TYR A 645 14.70 -18.68 -81.60
N GLY A 646 15.02 -17.71 -80.74
CA GLY A 646 15.56 -17.88 -79.40
C GLY A 646 14.61 -17.19 -78.43
N ILE A 647 13.92 -17.95 -77.59
CA ILE A 647 12.87 -17.46 -76.68
C ILE A 647 13.25 -17.85 -75.26
N TYR A 648 13.11 -16.91 -74.33
CA TYR A 648 13.31 -17.15 -72.91
C TYR A 648 12.27 -16.39 -72.10
N VAL A 649 11.58 -17.11 -71.23
CA VAL A 649 10.58 -16.60 -70.30
C VAL A 649 11.06 -16.90 -68.89
N THR A 650 10.98 -15.94 -67.97
CA THR A 650 11.27 -16.18 -66.56
C THR A 650 10.34 -15.38 -65.65
N SER A 651 9.78 -16.04 -64.64
CA SER A 651 8.99 -15.37 -63.60
C SER A 651 9.91 -14.58 -62.67
N LEU A 652 9.57 -13.31 -62.41
CA LEU A 652 10.28 -12.49 -61.43
C LEU A 652 9.85 -12.78 -59.98
N VAL A 653 8.88 -13.67 -59.78
CA VAL A 653 8.35 -14.07 -58.46
C VAL A 653 9.15 -15.23 -57.87
N ASP A 654 9.38 -16.30 -58.64
CA ASP A 654 10.02 -17.54 -58.14
C ASP A 654 11.24 -17.99 -58.97
N GLY A 655 11.53 -17.34 -60.11
CA GLY A 655 12.60 -17.71 -61.01
C GLY A 655 12.32 -18.95 -61.88
N SER A 656 11.07 -19.44 -61.95
CA SER A 656 10.68 -20.46 -62.92
C SER A 656 10.89 -19.98 -64.36
N THR A 657 11.22 -20.90 -65.28
CA THR A 657 11.61 -20.56 -66.66
C THR A 657 11.03 -21.49 -67.72
N ALA A 658 10.68 -20.94 -68.87
CA ALA A 658 10.41 -21.68 -70.11
C ALA A 658 11.32 -21.14 -71.23
N SER A 659 11.78 -22.00 -72.13
CA SER A 659 12.71 -21.58 -73.18
C SER A 659 12.63 -22.44 -74.45
N MET A 660 12.90 -21.81 -75.57
CA MET A 660 13.17 -22.46 -76.85
C MET A 660 14.44 -21.86 -77.44
N ASN A 661 15.50 -22.66 -77.62
CA ASN A 661 16.83 -22.20 -78.06
C ASN A 661 17.40 -20.99 -77.28
N GLY A 662 16.94 -20.72 -76.05
CA GLY A 662 17.18 -19.43 -75.39
C GLY A 662 18.63 -19.13 -75.05
N SER A 663 19.51 -20.13 -75.02
CA SER A 663 20.97 -19.97 -74.85
C SER A 663 21.72 -19.71 -76.16
N ARG A 664 21.08 -19.76 -77.34
CA ARG A 664 21.78 -19.53 -78.61
C ARG A 664 22.09 -18.04 -78.78
N ILE A 665 23.31 -17.74 -79.22
CA ILE A 665 23.74 -16.38 -79.54
C ILE A 665 23.10 -15.91 -80.86
N PHE A 666 22.63 -14.67 -80.86
CA PHE A 666 22.14 -13.92 -82.02
C PHE A 666 22.92 -12.59 -82.12
N THR A 667 22.87 -11.97 -83.30
CA THR A 667 23.27 -10.56 -83.49
C THR A 667 22.34 -9.66 -82.68
N ALA A 668 22.81 -9.10 -81.57
CA ALA A 668 21.97 -8.43 -80.56
C ALA A 668 21.19 -7.19 -81.06
N ALA A 669 21.61 -6.60 -82.19
CA ALA A 669 21.08 -5.35 -82.71
C ALA A 669 21.03 -4.25 -81.62
N SER A 670 19.89 -3.57 -81.46
CA SER A 670 19.70 -2.55 -80.40
C SER A 670 19.33 -3.12 -79.01
N THR A 671 19.16 -4.43 -78.83
CA THR A 671 19.09 -5.02 -77.46
C THR A 671 20.45 -4.95 -76.77
N GLY A 672 21.55 -4.94 -77.55
CA GLY A 672 22.93 -4.73 -77.11
C GLY A 672 23.23 -3.41 -76.37
N LYS A 673 22.25 -2.50 -76.26
CA LYS A 673 22.33 -1.23 -75.52
C LYS A 673 22.02 -1.39 -74.03
N LEU A 674 21.32 -2.48 -73.66
CA LEU A 674 20.94 -2.77 -72.27
C LEU A 674 22.13 -2.78 -71.29
N PRO A 675 23.36 -3.27 -71.63
CA PRO A 675 24.50 -3.22 -70.73
C PRO A 675 24.89 -1.80 -70.31
N ALA A 676 24.98 -0.86 -71.26
CA ALA A 676 25.30 0.54 -71.00
C ALA A 676 24.20 1.23 -70.17
N MET A 677 22.93 0.95 -70.51
CA MET A 677 21.75 1.46 -69.80
C MET A 677 21.71 0.96 -68.35
N TYR A 678 21.88 -0.34 -68.13
CA TYR A 678 21.93 -0.97 -66.80
C TYR A 678 23.02 -0.34 -65.93
N TYR A 679 24.26 -0.29 -66.44
CA TYR A 679 25.41 0.15 -65.65
C TYR A 679 25.35 1.64 -65.33
N THR A 680 24.93 2.48 -66.28
CA THR A 680 24.75 3.93 -66.03
C THR A 680 23.70 4.15 -64.93
N GLN A 681 22.54 3.48 -65.01
CA GLN A 681 21.53 3.56 -63.95
C GLN A 681 22.05 2.99 -62.62
N LYS A 682 22.94 1.98 -62.64
CA LYS A 682 23.55 1.42 -61.43
C LYS A 682 24.40 2.46 -60.72
N MET A 683 25.23 3.19 -61.46
CA MET A 683 26.09 4.24 -60.92
C MET A 683 25.26 5.43 -60.40
N ILE A 684 24.16 5.77 -61.07
CA ILE A 684 23.18 6.77 -60.59
C ILE A 684 22.54 6.32 -59.26
N ASN A 685 22.01 5.10 -59.18
CA ASN A 685 21.36 4.59 -57.96
C ASN A 685 22.35 4.43 -56.78
N GLN A 686 23.66 4.33 -57.07
CA GLN A 686 24.74 4.32 -56.07
C GLN A 686 25.27 5.72 -55.71
N GLY A 687 24.73 6.80 -56.28
CA GLY A 687 25.19 8.18 -56.06
C GLY A 687 26.59 8.48 -56.63
N LYS A 688 27.13 7.61 -57.48
CA LYS A 688 28.46 7.77 -58.10
C LYS A 688 28.44 8.65 -59.34
N ILE A 689 27.27 8.81 -59.95
CA ILE A 689 27.02 9.66 -61.11
C ILE A 689 25.78 10.49 -60.81
N ASP A 690 25.88 11.81 -60.96
CA ASP A 690 24.72 12.70 -60.99
C ASP A 690 24.00 12.53 -62.35
N PRO A 691 22.71 12.11 -62.37
CA PRO A 691 21.95 11.92 -63.61
C PRO A 691 21.75 13.22 -64.40
N ASN A 692 21.76 14.38 -63.71
CA ASN A 692 21.52 15.70 -64.29
C ASN A 692 22.79 16.40 -64.76
N ARG A 693 23.97 15.95 -64.31
CA ARG A 693 25.26 16.47 -64.78
C ARG A 693 25.33 16.38 -66.30
N LYS A 694 25.62 17.51 -66.94
CA LYS A 694 25.76 17.59 -68.38
C LYS A 694 27.19 17.30 -68.81
N TYR A 695 27.32 16.58 -69.91
CA TYR A 695 28.59 16.24 -70.55
C TYR A 695 28.58 16.76 -72.00
N LEU A 696 29.77 17.09 -72.52
CA LEU A 696 29.94 17.67 -73.85
C LEU A 696 29.75 16.60 -74.94
N TYR A 697 28.86 16.85 -75.88
CA TYR A 697 28.70 16.00 -77.05
C TYR A 697 29.79 16.31 -78.08
N THR A 698 30.70 15.36 -78.25
CA THR A 698 31.76 15.36 -79.26
C THR A 698 31.84 13.98 -79.92
N ASP A 699 32.61 13.87 -81.00
CA ASP A 699 32.84 12.59 -81.68
C ASP A 699 33.62 11.56 -80.84
N ALA A 700 34.19 11.94 -79.70
CA ALA A 700 34.91 11.02 -78.80
C ALA A 700 34.05 9.83 -78.34
N ILE A 701 32.73 9.98 -78.26
CA ILE A 701 31.81 8.88 -77.92
C ILE A 701 31.81 7.76 -78.99
N ASN A 702 32.20 8.08 -80.22
CA ASN A 702 32.31 7.15 -81.34
C ASN A 702 33.69 6.49 -81.46
N GLN A 703 34.62 6.82 -80.56
CA GLN A 703 36.03 6.42 -80.60
C GLN A 703 36.41 5.59 -79.35
N MET A 704 35.45 4.89 -78.74
CA MET A 704 35.72 4.05 -77.57
C MET A 704 36.63 2.87 -77.94
N PRO A 705 37.63 2.49 -77.12
CA PRO A 705 38.64 1.50 -77.49
C PRO A 705 38.12 0.08 -77.81
N ILE A 706 36.91 -0.27 -77.37
CA ILE A 706 36.35 -1.61 -77.52
C ILE A 706 35.29 -1.64 -78.63
N TYR A 707 34.15 -0.95 -78.44
CA TYR A 707 33.07 -0.88 -79.42
C TYR A 707 32.28 0.43 -79.30
N SER A 708 31.87 0.98 -80.44
CA SER A 708 30.84 2.03 -80.56
C SER A 708 29.81 1.60 -81.61
N TYR A 709 28.54 1.95 -81.41
CA TYR A 709 27.51 1.90 -82.46
C TYR A 709 27.84 2.88 -83.58
N MET A 710 27.33 2.62 -84.80
CA MET A 710 27.47 3.51 -85.95
C MET A 710 26.90 4.92 -85.70
N ARG A 711 27.39 5.91 -86.46
CA ARG A 711 27.01 7.32 -86.31
C ARG A 711 25.55 7.61 -86.69
N GLY A 712 25.04 6.94 -87.73
CA GLY A 712 23.65 7.03 -88.19
C GLY A 712 22.72 5.98 -87.57
N GLY A 713 21.51 5.85 -88.10
CA GLY A 713 20.53 4.83 -87.72
C GLY A 713 19.36 5.38 -86.89
N ALA A 714 18.91 4.64 -85.88
CA ALA A 714 17.85 5.10 -84.97
C ALA A 714 18.42 6.05 -83.91
N GLY A 715 17.73 7.17 -83.63
CA GLY A 715 18.11 8.11 -82.58
C GLY A 715 17.81 9.57 -82.87
N ILE A 716 17.90 10.39 -81.82
CA ILE A 716 17.75 11.85 -81.83
C ILE A 716 19.12 12.54 -81.84
N LEU A 717 20.09 12.03 -81.07
CA LEU A 717 21.37 12.71 -80.82
C LEU A 717 22.23 12.88 -82.10
N GLN A 718 22.14 11.93 -83.04
CA GLN A 718 22.78 12.01 -84.36
C GLN A 718 22.40 13.28 -85.15
N GLY A 719 21.22 13.83 -84.93
CA GLY A 719 20.72 15.05 -85.57
C GLY A 719 20.96 16.33 -84.76
N LYS A 720 21.83 16.27 -83.74
CA LYS A 720 22.20 17.42 -82.90
C LYS A 720 23.63 17.87 -83.20
N PRO A 721 23.94 19.17 -83.12
CA PRO A 721 25.30 19.65 -83.35
C PRO A 721 26.24 19.24 -82.21
N PHE A 722 27.48 18.87 -82.55
CA PHE A 722 28.56 18.76 -81.58
C PHE A 722 28.81 20.10 -80.86
N GLY A 723 29.43 20.05 -79.69
CA GLY A 723 29.63 21.23 -78.82
C GLY A 723 28.46 21.50 -77.86
N THR A 724 27.35 20.77 -78.00
CA THR A 724 26.20 20.86 -77.09
C THR A 724 26.37 19.99 -75.84
N TYR A 725 25.59 20.27 -74.79
CA TYR A 725 25.73 19.63 -73.48
C TYR A 725 24.45 18.86 -73.09
N TYR A 726 24.57 17.55 -72.85
CA TYR A 726 23.45 16.67 -72.50
C TYR A 726 23.67 15.93 -71.18
N SER A 727 22.59 15.67 -70.43
CA SER A 727 22.64 14.88 -69.19
C SER A 727 22.52 13.38 -69.47
N LEU A 728 23.06 12.55 -68.57
CA LEU A 728 22.97 11.10 -68.69
C LEU A 728 21.52 10.60 -68.57
N ASP A 729 20.67 11.29 -67.81
CA ASP A 729 19.22 11.06 -67.77
C ASP A 729 18.56 11.24 -69.15
N THR A 730 18.90 12.33 -69.86
CA THR A 730 18.43 12.58 -71.24
C THR A 730 18.85 11.45 -72.18
N MET A 731 20.09 10.94 -72.02
CA MET A 731 20.61 9.86 -72.86
C MET A 731 19.98 8.50 -72.52
N LEU A 732 19.71 8.21 -71.24
CA LEU A 732 18.94 7.03 -70.83
C LEU A 732 17.53 7.07 -71.42
N ASN A 733 16.87 8.23 -71.38
CA ASN A 733 15.56 8.45 -72.00
C ASN A 733 15.59 8.20 -73.51
N TRP A 734 16.52 8.83 -74.25
CA TRP A 734 16.57 8.68 -75.71
C TRP A 734 16.99 7.28 -76.17
N THR A 735 17.94 6.65 -75.46
CA THR A 735 18.39 5.28 -75.76
C THR A 735 17.31 4.25 -75.48
N ALA A 736 16.49 4.44 -74.44
CA ALA A 736 15.30 3.63 -74.21
C ALA A 736 14.22 3.88 -75.27
N LYS A 737 13.69 5.11 -75.34
CA LYS A 737 12.46 5.43 -76.08
C LYS A 737 12.60 5.40 -77.60
N TYR A 738 13.71 5.91 -78.13
CA TYR A 738 13.95 6.06 -79.57
C TYR A 738 15.03 5.10 -80.09
N SER A 739 15.52 4.21 -79.22
CA SER A 739 16.60 3.27 -79.52
C SER A 739 17.88 3.96 -80.02
N ASP A 740 18.23 5.12 -79.45
CA ASP A 740 19.30 6.00 -79.94
C ASP A 740 20.69 5.32 -80.01
N ASN A 741 21.29 5.27 -81.21
CA ASN A 741 22.65 4.77 -81.43
C ASN A 741 23.72 5.67 -80.80
N GLN A 742 23.62 6.99 -81.01
CA GLN A 742 24.58 7.96 -80.48
C GLN A 742 24.35 8.16 -78.98
N GLY A 743 23.11 8.12 -78.50
CA GLY A 743 22.78 8.05 -77.08
C GLY A 743 23.40 6.84 -76.38
N ALA A 744 23.37 5.65 -77.00
CA ALA A 744 24.03 4.46 -76.47
C ALA A 744 25.56 4.62 -76.39
N ASN A 745 26.18 5.27 -77.37
CA ASN A 745 27.61 5.60 -77.33
C ASN A 745 27.93 6.61 -76.23
N PHE A 746 27.08 7.61 -76.01
CA PHE A 746 27.23 8.61 -74.97
C PHE A 746 27.14 7.97 -73.57
N LEU A 747 26.17 7.06 -73.37
CA LEU A 747 26.07 6.23 -72.16
C LEU A 747 27.29 5.33 -72.00
N GLY A 748 27.75 4.69 -73.07
CA GLY A 748 28.99 3.91 -73.11
C GLY A 748 30.19 4.70 -72.60
N TYR A 749 30.40 5.89 -73.16
CA TYR A 749 31.55 6.73 -72.89
C TYR A 749 31.53 7.33 -71.48
N TYR A 750 30.45 8.02 -71.11
CA TYR A 750 30.36 8.78 -69.85
C TYR A 750 29.74 8.01 -68.68
N GLY A 751 28.74 7.15 -68.94
CA GLY A 751 28.00 6.42 -67.91
C GLY A 751 28.57 5.03 -67.57
N ALA A 752 29.16 4.37 -68.57
CA ALA A 752 29.77 3.04 -68.49
C ALA A 752 31.29 3.06 -68.61
N ASN A 753 31.92 4.24 -68.44
CA ASN A 753 33.36 4.46 -68.43
C ASN A 753 34.09 3.78 -69.61
N GLN A 754 33.60 3.98 -70.83
CA GLN A 754 34.13 3.41 -72.08
C GLN A 754 34.20 1.87 -72.10
N TYR A 755 33.28 1.21 -71.38
CA TYR A 755 33.24 -0.24 -71.19
C TYR A 755 34.48 -0.82 -70.48
N ASP A 756 34.92 -0.15 -69.41
CA ASP A 756 36.04 -0.60 -68.58
C ASP A 756 35.85 -2.01 -68.00
N TYR A 757 36.92 -2.55 -67.41
CA TYR A 757 36.90 -3.88 -66.78
C TYR A 757 35.79 -4.04 -65.71
N LYS A 758 35.47 -2.98 -64.95
CA LYS A 758 34.46 -3.04 -63.88
C LYS A 758 33.06 -3.22 -64.47
N MET A 759 32.74 -2.47 -65.52
CA MET A 759 31.49 -2.61 -66.25
C MET A 759 31.40 -3.99 -66.91
N ARG A 760 32.46 -4.43 -67.60
CA ARG A 760 32.45 -5.76 -68.25
C ARG A 760 32.32 -6.90 -67.25
N SER A 761 33.00 -6.84 -66.11
CA SER A 761 32.88 -7.84 -65.04
C SER A 761 31.48 -7.87 -64.43
N GLU A 762 30.84 -6.71 -64.25
CA GLU A 762 29.47 -6.62 -63.76
C GLU A 762 28.48 -7.31 -64.71
N ILE A 763 28.53 -6.96 -66.00
CA ILE A 763 27.65 -7.55 -67.01
C ILE A 763 27.91 -9.04 -67.15
N SER A 764 29.18 -9.47 -67.10
CA SER A 764 29.56 -10.89 -67.15
C SER A 764 28.97 -11.69 -66.00
N SER A 765 28.94 -11.12 -64.79
CA SER A 765 28.31 -11.72 -63.60
C SER A 765 26.80 -11.90 -63.76
N ILE A 766 26.12 -10.96 -64.43
CA ILE A 766 24.67 -11.01 -64.66
C ILE A 766 24.32 -12.07 -65.72
N ILE A 767 25.08 -12.14 -66.82
CA ILE A 767 24.76 -13.02 -67.95
C ILE A 767 25.33 -14.44 -67.80
N GLY A 768 26.23 -14.67 -66.83
CA GLY A 768 26.82 -15.99 -66.53
C GLY A 768 27.95 -16.42 -67.48
N ARG A 769 28.51 -15.49 -68.27
CA ARG A 769 29.66 -15.71 -69.16
C ARG A 769 30.45 -14.42 -69.33
N GLN A 770 31.68 -14.49 -69.85
CA GLN A 770 32.43 -13.30 -70.22
C GLN A 770 31.68 -12.50 -71.30
N TRP A 771 31.41 -11.22 -70.99
CA TRP A 771 30.83 -10.26 -71.93
C TRP A 771 31.93 -9.72 -72.84
N GLN A 772 31.84 -10.06 -74.13
CA GLN A 772 32.81 -9.66 -75.15
C GLN A 772 32.40 -8.35 -75.82
N SER A 773 31.20 -8.30 -76.40
CA SER A 773 30.71 -7.15 -77.18
C SER A 773 29.21 -6.88 -76.93
N PRO A 774 28.72 -5.66 -77.21
CA PRO A 774 27.28 -5.39 -77.20
C PRO A 774 26.53 -6.09 -78.35
N PHE A 775 27.23 -6.61 -79.37
CA PHE A 775 26.61 -7.09 -80.61
C PHE A 775 26.24 -8.58 -80.62
N GLN A 776 26.57 -9.34 -79.57
CA GLN A 776 26.28 -10.77 -79.46
C GLN A 776 25.63 -11.14 -78.12
N ILE A 777 24.39 -11.61 -78.17
CA ILE A 777 23.61 -11.97 -76.97
C ILE A 777 22.63 -13.11 -77.26
N SER A 778 22.30 -13.90 -76.24
CA SER A 778 21.19 -14.86 -76.29
C SER A 778 19.92 -14.32 -75.63
N ALA A 779 18.77 -14.95 -75.89
CA ALA A 779 17.50 -14.56 -75.28
C ALA A 779 17.54 -14.69 -73.74
N LYS A 780 18.21 -15.73 -73.23
CA LYS A 780 18.46 -15.94 -71.80
C LYS A 780 19.28 -14.79 -71.20
N GLU A 781 20.34 -14.37 -71.87
CA GLU A 781 21.21 -13.30 -71.38
C GLU A 781 20.51 -11.94 -71.37
N ASN A 782 19.74 -11.63 -72.42
CA ASN A 782 18.86 -10.45 -72.46
C ASN A 782 17.83 -10.48 -71.32
N ALA A 783 17.21 -11.64 -71.08
CA ALA A 783 16.25 -11.81 -69.99
C ALA A 783 16.88 -11.65 -68.60
N LEU A 784 18.09 -12.19 -68.37
CA LEU A 784 18.84 -12.01 -67.13
C LEU A 784 19.20 -10.55 -66.89
N LEU A 785 19.61 -9.84 -67.95
CA LEU A 785 20.01 -8.44 -67.89
C LEU A 785 18.84 -7.50 -67.60
N ILE A 786 17.70 -7.66 -68.29
CA ILE A 786 16.51 -6.86 -67.99
C ILE A 786 15.90 -7.22 -66.61
N SER A 787 16.05 -8.47 -66.16
CA SER A 787 15.70 -8.86 -64.78
C SER A 787 16.59 -8.16 -63.75
N ALA A 788 17.87 -7.94 -64.05
CA ALA A 788 18.77 -7.15 -63.21
C ALA A 788 18.39 -5.66 -63.22
N MET A 789 18.02 -5.09 -64.38
CA MET A 789 17.49 -3.73 -64.49
C MET A 789 16.20 -3.56 -63.68
N TYR A 790 15.28 -4.52 -63.73
CA TYR A 790 14.05 -4.53 -62.93
C TYR A 790 14.35 -4.50 -61.42
N ARG A 791 15.20 -5.41 -60.93
CA ARG A 791 15.58 -5.46 -59.50
C ARG A 791 16.32 -4.22 -59.01
N GLN A 792 17.09 -3.59 -59.90
CA GLN A 792 17.80 -2.34 -59.61
C GLN A 792 16.86 -1.13 -59.59
N GLY A 793 15.82 -1.14 -60.42
CA GLY A 793 14.92 -0.01 -60.62
C GLY A 793 15.63 1.24 -61.15
N GLY A 794 15.02 2.40 -60.89
CA GLY A 794 15.46 3.69 -61.42
C GLY A 794 14.78 4.06 -62.73
N GLN A 795 15.04 5.29 -63.17
CA GLN A 795 14.25 5.98 -64.20
C GLN A 795 14.31 5.30 -65.58
N VAL A 796 15.39 4.59 -65.91
CA VAL A 796 15.50 3.80 -67.15
C VAL A 796 14.34 2.81 -67.35
N MET A 797 13.84 2.21 -66.28
CA MET A 797 12.70 1.27 -66.35
C MET A 797 11.39 1.99 -66.67
N SER A 798 11.24 3.27 -66.29
CA SER A 798 10.09 4.11 -66.63
C SER A 798 10.14 4.56 -68.10
N TYR A 799 11.32 4.85 -68.64
CA TYR A 799 11.49 5.21 -70.05
C TYR A 799 11.23 4.03 -70.98
N MET A 800 11.64 2.82 -70.58
CA MET A 800 11.36 1.58 -71.34
C MET A 800 9.87 1.20 -71.35
N GLN A 801 9.01 1.83 -70.53
CA GLN A 801 7.55 1.61 -70.52
C GLN A 801 6.76 2.56 -71.43
N ASN A 802 7.44 3.47 -72.14
CA ASN A 802 6.80 4.55 -72.90
C ASN A 802 7.66 4.89 -74.14
N THR A 803 7.83 3.94 -75.06
CA THR A 803 8.71 4.06 -76.23
C THR A 803 7.93 4.43 -77.49
N VAL A 804 8.62 4.72 -78.60
CA VAL A 804 7.95 4.90 -79.91
C VAL A 804 7.67 3.58 -80.63
N PHE A 805 7.76 2.46 -79.93
CA PHE A 805 7.60 1.11 -80.46
C PHE A 805 6.57 0.29 -79.67
N ASP A 806 5.78 0.94 -78.80
CA ASP A 806 4.81 0.29 -77.91
C ASP A 806 3.61 -0.33 -78.68
N ASP A 807 3.42 0.04 -79.95
CA ASP A 807 2.38 -0.44 -80.88
C ASP A 807 2.77 -1.71 -81.68
N GLN A 808 3.94 -2.29 -81.40
CA GLN A 808 4.51 -3.42 -82.13
C GLN A 808 5.33 -4.37 -81.25
N ARG A 809 5.60 -5.59 -81.74
CA ARG A 809 6.32 -6.65 -81.01
C ARG A 809 5.67 -6.93 -79.65
N ILE A 810 6.44 -7.10 -78.56
CA ILE A 810 5.93 -7.61 -77.27
C ILE A 810 4.72 -6.82 -76.72
N PRO A 811 4.73 -5.47 -76.64
CA PRO A 811 3.64 -4.73 -75.99
C PRO A 811 2.31 -4.69 -76.77
N LYS A 812 2.33 -4.81 -78.11
CA LYS A 812 1.20 -4.48 -79.01
C LYS A 812 -0.19 -4.95 -78.56
N TYR A 813 -0.30 -6.17 -78.02
CA TYR A 813 -1.57 -6.79 -77.62
C TYR A 813 -1.72 -7.02 -76.11
N LEU A 814 -0.81 -6.48 -75.29
CA LEU A 814 -0.82 -6.71 -73.85
C LEU A 814 -1.55 -5.56 -73.13
N PRO A 815 -2.64 -5.82 -72.39
CA PRO A 815 -3.40 -4.80 -71.68
C PRO A 815 -2.76 -4.41 -70.33
N VAL A 816 -1.42 -4.44 -70.26
CA VAL A 816 -0.63 -4.16 -69.06
C VAL A 816 0.59 -3.31 -69.43
N ARG A 817 1.23 -2.69 -68.45
CA ARG A 817 2.51 -2.00 -68.69
C ARG A 817 3.58 -3.02 -69.09
N VAL A 818 4.43 -2.62 -70.02
CA VAL A 818 5.52 -3.44 -70.56
C VAL A 818 6.76 -2.56 -70.65
N ALA A 819 7.82 -2.89 -69.91
CA ALA A 819 9.11 -2.21 -70.02
C ALA A 819 9.99 -2.96 -71.02
N HIS A 820 10.14 -2.47 -72.26
CA HIS A 820 10.82 -3.22 -73.33
C HIS A 820 11.98 -2.49 -74.03
N LYS A 821 12.78 -3.26 -74.77
CA LYS A 821 13.85 -2.75 -75.63
C LYS A 821 13.92 -3.58 -76.92
N ILE A 822 13.46 -2.99 -78.02
CA ILE A 822 13.58 -3.58 -79.35
C ILE A 822 15.05 -3.68 -79.83
N GLY A 823 15.30 -4.62 -80.74
CA GLY A 823 16.50 -4.69 -81.56
C GLY A 823 16.18 -4.98 -83.02
N ASP A 824 16.72 -4.20 -83.95
CA ASP A 824 16.51 -4.43 -85.39
C ASP A 824 17.81 -4.22 -86.17
N VAL A 825 18.21 -5.18 -86.99
CA VAL A 825 19.30 -5.06 -87.98
C VAL A 825 19.22 -6.18 -89.03
N GLY A 826 19.17 -5.82 -90.31
CA GLY A 826 19.11 -6.79 -91.41
C GLY A 826 17.92 -7.76 -91.27
N SER A 827 18.21 -9.06 -91.16
CA SER A 827 17.18 -10.10 -90.97
C SER A 827 16.82 -10.39 -89.51
N PHE A 828 17.46 -9.70 -88.55
CA PHE A 828 17.30 -9.91 -87.11
C PHE A 828 16.34 -8.88 -86.51
N ARG A 829 15.27 -9.38 -85.88
CA ARG A 829 14.20 -8.56 -85.29
C ARG A 829 13.89 -9.09 -83.90
N HIS A 830 14.05 -8.26 -82.89
CA HIS A 830 14.14 -8.67 -81.50
C HIS A 830 13.31 -7.78 -80.61
N ASP A 831 12.89 -8.35 -79.49
CA ASP A 831 12.39 -7.58 -78.37
C ASP A 831 12.67 -8.31 -77.05
N VAL A 832 12.80 -7.54 -75.98
CA VAL A 832 12.95 -8.07 -74.62
C VAL A 832 12.27 -7.13 -73.64
N ALA A 833 11.45 -7.68 -72.76
CA ALA A 833 10.60 -6.91 -71.88
C ALA A 833 10.43 -7.50 -70.47
N VAL A 834 10.13 -6.64 -69.51
CA VAL A 834 9.38 -6.97 -68.31
C VAL A 834 7.90 -6.71 -68.59
N VAL A 835 7.05 -7.70 -68.36
CA VAL A 835 5.59 -7.61 -68.48
C VAL A 835 4.99 -7.53 -67.07
N TYR A 836 4.22 -6.47 -66.79
CA TYR A 836 3.72 -6.16 -65.45
C TYR A 836 2.29 -6.69 -65.23
N THR A 837 2.13 -8.01 -65.21
CA THR A 837 0.96 -8.70 -64.62
C THR A 837 1.01 -8.62 -63.08
N ASP A 838 0.00 -9.16 -62.40
CA ASP A 838 -0.01 -9.40 -60.94
C ASP A 838 1.19 -10.24 -60.46
N THR A 839 1.75 -11.05 -61.36
CA THR A 839 2.90 -11.95 -61.14
C THR A 839 3.92 -11.70 -62.26
N PRO A 840 4.70 -10.59 -62.18
CA PRO A 840 5.43 -10.07 -63.33
C PRO A 840 6.50 -11.05 -63.82
N TYR A 841 6.69 -11.07 -65.13
CA TYR A 841 7.64 -11.95 -65.80
C TYR A 841 8.45 -11.20 -66.84
N VAL A 842 9.57 -11.79 -67.24
CA VAL A 842 10.41 -11.33 -68.35
C VAL A 842 10.21 -12.24 -69.55
N LEU A 843 10.10 -11.64 -70.72
CA LEU A 843 10.08 -12.30 -72.01
C LEU A 843 11.18 -11.71 -72.89
N SER A 844 12.08 -12.54 -73.41
CA SER A 844 13.02 -12.18 -74.47
C SER A 844 12.76 -13.03 -75.70
N VAL A 845 12.64 -12.37 -76.85
CA VAL A 845 12.38 -12.97 -78.17
C VAL A 845 13.44 -12.47 -79.14
N MET A 846 14.37 -13.36 -79.47
CA MET A 846 15.40 -13.18 -80.48
C MET A 846 14.95 -13.92 -81.74
N THR A 847 15.02 -13.29 -82.92
CA THR A 847 14.57 -13.89 -84.19
C THR A 847 15.53 -13.56 -85.32
N GLN A 848 15.56 -14.40 -86.34
CA GLN A 848 16.32 -14.17 -87.58
C GLN A 848 15.45 -14.45 -88.81
N ASN A 849 16.05 -14.42 -90.00
CA ASN A 849 15.42 -14.78 -91.28
C ASN A 849 14.12 -14.03 -91.57
N ASN A 850 14.08 -12.72 -91.25
CA ASN A 850 12.96 -11.84 -91.56
C ASN A 850 11.62 -12.23 -90.91
N THR A 851 11.65 -12.86 -89.73
CA THR A 851 10.46 -13.07 -88.88
C THR A 851 9.69 -11.75 -88.69
N SER A 852 8.36 -11.72 -88.83
CA SER A 852 7.62 -10.45 -88.73
C SER A 852 7.54 -9.94 -87.28
N TYR A 853 7.35 -8.63 -87.09
CA TYR A 853 7.06 -8.08 -85.75
C TYR A 853 5.76 -8.66 -85.19
N GLU A 854 4.80 -8.97 -86.06
CA GLU A 854 3.50 -9.54 -85.70
C GLU A 854 3.63 -10.94 -85.10
N THR A 855 4.57 -11.76 -85.58
CA THR A 855 4.88 -13.06 -84.95
C THR A 855 5.35 -12.88 -83.51
N ILE A 856 6.12 -11.83 -83.21
CA ILE A 856 6.54 -11.50 -81.84
C ILE A 856 5.34 -11.02 -81.00
N SER A 857 4.44 -10.20 -81.58
CA SER A 857 3.21 -9.74 -80.93
C SER A 857 2.27 -10.89 -80.54
N ILE A 858 2.06 -11.85 -81.45
CA ILE A 858 1.19 -13.02 -81.23
C ILE A 858 1.78 -13.94 -80.16
N LEU A 859 3.06 -14.29 -80.28
CA LEU A 859 3.79 -15.09 -79.29
C LEU A 859 3.70 -14.45 -77.90
N SER A 860 3.94 -13.14 -77.81
CA SER A 860 3.84 -12.37 -76.57
C SER A 860 2.46 -12.51 -75.92
N LYS A 861 1.39 -12.37 -76.73
CA LYS A 861 0.01 -12.48 -76.28
C LYS A 861 -0.36 -13.88 -75.79
N GLU A 862 0.08 -14.93 -76.48
CA GLU A 862 -0.17 -16.32 -76.07
C GLU A 862 0.53 -16.65 -74.74
N ILE A 863 1.76 -16.18 -74.54
CA ILE A 863 2.49 -16.34 -73.28
C ILE A 863 1.80 -15.54 -72.17
N TYR A 864 1.37 -14.30 -72.44
CA TYR A 864 0.61 -13.48 -71.50
C TYR A 864 -0.69 -14.15 -71.04
N ASP A 865 -1.45 -14.77 -71.95
CA ASP A 865 -2.71 -15.43 -71.60
C ASP A 865 -2.53 -16.64 -70.67
N ILE A 866 -1.35 -17.24 -70.65
CA ILE A 866 -0.94 -18.30 -69.71
C ILE A 866 -0.40 -17.71 -68.39
N MET A 867 0.34 -16.59 -68.47
CA MET A 867 1.07 -16.00 -67.35
C MET A 867 0.25 -15.01 -66.49
N LYS A 868 -0.89 -14.52 -66.97
CA LYS A 868 -1.77 -13.57 -66.24
C LYS A 868 -2.37 -14.12 -64.94
#